data_AF-A0A9D8ART0-F1
#
_entry.id   AF-A0A9D8ART0-F1
#
_cell.length_a   1.000
_cell.length_b   1.000
_cell.length_c   1.000
_cell.angle_alpha   90.00
_cell.angle_beta   90.00
_cell.angle_gamma   90.00
#
_symmetry.space_group_name_H-M   'P 1'
#
loop_
_entity.id
_entity.type
_entity.pdbx_description
1 polymer ?
#
loop_
_entity_poly.entity_id
_entity_poly.type
_entity_poly.pdbx_seq_one_letter_code
_entity_poly.pdbx_strand_id
1 'polypeptide(L)'
;MNQDKPRIGVYVCMCGSNIAGTVDVPAVTEAASRLRNVVVARYNKYTCAGPGQMGIQEDIKGYNLNRVVVSACSPRMHERTWRAMLADAGLNPYLLEVANLREHCSWAHGAEDLTTQKAVDLVAAAVERVAWHDPLFPQRVPVTRAAMIVGGGIAGIQAALDISRAGVPVYLVEREPSIGGHMAQLDKTFPTLDCSACILTPKMVDAGNHPNIHLLSYSEVEKVEGFIGNFSVTVRRKARYVKEDVCTGCNDCSEVCPVHVPSEFELGLAQRTAIYRPFAQAVPNVFVMDKRGVAPCKNACPAGIHVQGYVALIAEGRFREAYDLIQEQMPFPGACGRVCHHPCEVACRRGDKDTPVAIEYLKRAAADWVAAHPESATVRVEPQTPAEHALQGRAVAVVGAGPAGLAVARDLAQQGAVCDIYEALPVAGGMMAVGIPRYRLPADVLQREIADIVSMARVNLYLNSPVRLDGESDSGPTLTSLRDQYDAVFLAVGTHESMRMRIPGEELDGVLHGAEYLRQLSLAQLGADGVEIPEIGKRVVVIGGGNVAIDSAMTARRIGADEVTILYRRTREEMPANDWEIEEAEEEGVQFTYLATPVEAIGKGGRLAAVRCQRMRLGEPDDSGRRRPVPIEGDTFDLPVDTAIMAIGQTLGGTISGVEQTRRGWIAADPVTLQTNQPGVFAGGDAVSGPASVVEAVGAAHRAVESIRRYLLGEEVALGRSAEAVELSDIDYYDPAEWDRSPRLQMPHRPADDRDEFGEVNLGFTEAQAIAEARRCLACGVCSECMACEKACGAGAVDHSAQDELIDIDVGAIVVAIGYDTWDPSPMLEYGYGVYPEVYTGLEIERLSNASGPTEGEIVMRNGEPPKRVAIMHCVGSRDEHYHPYCSRICCMYSLKLAHLIEEKTHAEVFEFYMDMRTFGKGYEEFYERVQSEGVVLVRGRGAQVMPTPDGKRLVVHAEDTDLGRPIRLPVDMVVLATAVVPSEGAEELARTLHVTRDKDGFFLEAHPKLRPVDSNTDGIYLAGACQGPRDIPDTVAHASAAASQALGLLSQEYVEVVPTVAEVRTLHCVGCGLCVEVCPYGAPSLVENRGRMIAEINEALCKGCGLCVAGCRGKAISLRGFTDTQILTQLQALLQLEWA
;
A
#
# COMPACT_ATOMS: atom_id res chain seq x y z
N MET A 1 -26.86 54.26 12.05
CA MET A 1 -26.26 54.97 10.90
C MET A 1 -27.34 55.09 9.84
N ASN A 2 -27.49 56.26 9.20
CA ASN A 2 -28.59 56.62 8.29
C ASN A 2 -28.92 55.50 7.28
N GLN A 3 -30.01 54.77 7.47
CA GLN A 3 -30.59 53.98 6.40
C GLN A 3 -31.50 54.90 5.60
N ASP A 4 -30.98 55.43 4.49
CA ASP A 4 -31.82 56.05 3.48
C ASP A 4 -32.95 55.10 3.10
N LYS A 5 -34.17 55.62 2.99
CA LYS A 5 -35.36 54.84 2.58
C LYS A 5 -35.03 54.03 1.32
N PRO A 6 -35.32 52.70 1.26
CA PRO A 6 -35.06 51.92 0.06
C PRO A 6 -35.77 52.50 -1.18
N ARG A 7 -35.05 52.54 -2.29
CA ARG A 7 -35.48 53.00 -3.62
C ARG A 7 -35.04 51.94 -4.62
N ILE A 8 -35.97 51.05 -4.95
CA ILE A 8 -35.70 49.81 -5.67
C ILE A 8 -36.08 49.98 -7.15
N GLY A 9 -35.16 49.62 -8.05
CA GLY A 9 -35.47 49.42 -9.48
C GLY A 9 -35.65 47.94 -9.79
N VAL A 10 -36.74 47.56 -10.45
CA VAL A 10 -37.04 46.17 -10.83
C VAL A 10 -36.97 46.00 -12.35
N TYR A 11 -36.19 45.03 -12.82
CA TYR A 11 -35.96 44.80 -14.24
C TYR A 11 -36.27 43.37 -14.64
N VAL A 12 -37.37 43.17 -15.36
CA VAL A 12 -37.86 41.85 -15.79
C VAL A 12 -37.36 41.51 -17.20
N CYS A 13 -36.64 40.41 -17.34
CA CYS A 13 -36.07 39.99 -18.63
C CYS A 13 -37.06 39.14 -19.42
N MET A 14 -37.19 39.37 -20.73
CA MET A 14 -37.90 38.45 -21.63
C MET A 14 -37.04 37.23 -22.03
N CYS A 15 -35.71 37.40 -22.06
CA CYS A 15 -34.75 36.40 -22.53
C CYS A 15 -35.11 35.83 -23.92
N GLY A 16 -35.52 36.72 -24.84
CA GLY A 16 -36.14 36.32 -26.10
C GLY A 16 -37.51 35.69 -25.84
N SER A 17 -37.70 34.42 -26.20
CA SER A 17 -38.89 33.64 -25.86
C SER A 17 -38.69 32.73 -24.64
N ASN A 18 -37.49 32.67 -24.05
CA ASN A 18 -37.22 31.73 -22.95
C ASN A 18 -38.02 32.05 -21.69
N ILE A 19 -38.25 33.33 -21.39
CA ILE A 19 -39.11 33.75 -20.27
C ILE A 19 -40.46 34.21 -20.82
N ALA A 20 -40.46 35.13 -21.80
CA ALA A 20 -41.69 35.72 -22.34
C ALA A 20 -42.58 34.74 -23.12
N GLY A 21 -42.09 33.55 -23.48
CA GLY A 21 -42.91 32.49 -24.09
C GLY A 21 -43.83 31.78 -23.09
N THR A 22 -43.54 31.88 -21.79
CA THR A 22 -44.26 31.17 -20.71
C THR A 22 -44.83 32.11 -19.67
N VAL A 23 -44.12 33.21 -19.37
CA VAL A 23 -44.47 34.20 -18.35
C VAL A 23 -44.93 35.49 -19.03
N ASP A 24 -46.06 36.05 -18.61
CA ASP A 24 -46.50 37.38 -19.02
C ASP A 24 -45.62 38.46 -18.34
N VAL A 25 -44.50 38.74 -19.00
CA VAL A 25 -43.48 39.70 -18.53
C VAL A 25 -44.06 41.11 -18.31
N PRO A 26 -44.90 41.67 -19.20
CA PRO A 26 -45.64 42.90 -18.92
C PRO A 26 -46.45 42.85 -17.63
N ALA A 27 -47.25 41.80 -17.40
CA ALA A 27 -48.05 41.68 -16.18
C ALA A 27 -47.18 41.59 -14.91
N VAL A 28 -46.08 40.83 -14.96
CA VAL A 28 -45.12 40.76 -13.84
C VAL A 28 -44.51 42.13 -13.53
N THR A 29 -44.17 42.89 -14.57
CA THR A 29 -43.59 44.24 -14.43
C THR A 29 -44.61 45.21 -13.84
N GLU A 30 -45.86 45.14 -14.28
CA GLU A 30 -46.93 45.95 -13.72
C GLU A 30 -47.17 45.62 -12.24
N ALA A 31 -47.24 44.34 -11.88
CA ALA A 31 -47.36 43.91 -10.49
C ALA A 31 -46.19 44.40 -9.63
N ALA A 32 -44.96 44.27 -10.13
CA ALA A 32 -43.75 44.74 -9.44
C ALA A 32 -43.75 46.25 -9.19
N SER A 33 -44.31 47.05 -10.10
CA SER A 33 -44.40 48.51 -9.96
C SER A 33 -45.25 48.98 -8.76
N ARG A 34 -46.14 48.11 -8.25
CA ARG A 34 -47.04 48.39 -7.13
C ARG A 34 -46.46 47.97 -5.78
N LEU A 35 -45.30 47.31 -5.76
CA LEU A 35 -44.66 46.84 -4.54
C LEU A 35 -44.03 47.99 -3.76
N ARG A 36 -43.89 47.78 -2.45
CA ARG A 36 -43.33 48.78 -1.53
C ARG A 36 -41.89 49.09 -1.92
N ASN A 37 -41.52 50.37 -1.84
CA ASN A 37 -40.18 50.89 -2.14
C ASN A 37 -39.72 50.79 -3.62
N VAL A 38 -40.51 50.18 -4.51
CA VAL A 38 -40.23 50.18 -5.95
C VAL A 38 -40.53 51.56 -6.52
N VAL A 39 -39.54 52.16 -7.18
CA VAL A 39 -39.64 53.51 -7.78
C VAL A 39 -39.64 53.46 -9.30
N VAL A 40 -39.12 52.38 -9.89
CA VAL A 40 -39.17 52.12 -11.33
C VAL A 40 -39.24 50.60 -11.55
N ALA A 41 -40.10 50.16 -12.46
CA ALA A 41 -40.15 48.78 -12.93
C ALA A 41 -40.19 48.79 -14.46
N ARG A 42 -39.30 48.02 -15.10
CA ARG A 42 -39.23 47.90 -16.55
C ARG A 42 -39.03 46.46 -16.95
N TYR A 43 -39.39 46.15 -18.19
CA TYR A 43 -38.92 44.95 -18.86
C TYR A 43 -38.14 45.29 -20.11
N ASN A 44 -37.24 44.38 -20.51
CA ASN A 44 -36.54 44.48 -21.79
C ASN A 44 -36.31 43.09 -22.38
N LYS A 45 -35.87 43.06 -23.65
CA LYS A 45 -35.68 41.79 -24.37
C LYS A 45 -34.54 40.93 -23.77
N TYR A 46 -33.43 41.58 -23.40
CA TYR A 46 -32.24 40.95 -22.85
C TYR A 46 -31.57 41.85 -21.81
N THR A 47 -31.81 41.60 -20.52
CA THR A 47 -31.30 42.45 -19.43
C THR A 47 -29.77 42.39 -19.30
N CYS A 48 -29.15 41.27 -19.67
CA CYS A 48 -27.70 41.11 -19.65
C CYS A 48 -26.98 41.78 -20.85
N ALA A 49 -27.70 42.18 -21.90
CA ALA A 49 -27.10 42.85 -23.06
C ALA A 49 -26.77 44.32 -22.76
N GLY A 50 -25.84 44.90 -23.52
CA GLY A 50 -25.41 46.30 -23.35
C GLY A 50 -26.56 47.31 -23.19
N PRO A 51 -27.58 47.32 -24.08
CA PRO A 51 -28.74 48.22 -23.93
C PRO A 51 -29.54 48.00 -22.65
N GLY A 52 -29.66 46.75 -22.19
CA GLY A 52 -30.34 46.43 -20.94
C GLY A 52 -29.57 46.94 -19.73
N GLN A 53 -28.25 46.76 -19.73
CA GLN A 53 -27.36 47.27 -18.67
C GLN A 53 -27.35 48.80 -18.62
N MET A 54 -27.19 49.48 -19.76
CA MET A 54 -27.18 50.95 -19.84
C MET A 54 -28.49 51.55 -19.33
N GLY A 55 -29.64 50.98 -19.68
CA GLY A 55 -30.93 51.45 -19.18
C GLY A 55 -31.04 51.36 -17.65
N ILE A 56 -30.50 50.29 -17.03
CA ILE A 56 -30.43 50.18 -15.57
C ILE A 56 -29.51 51.25 -14.97
N GLN A 57 -28.34 51.48 -15.57
CA GLN A 57 -27.38 52.47 -15.09
C GLN A 57 -27.94 53.90 -15.17
N GLU A 58 -28.68 54.23 -16.24
CA GLU A 58 -29.39 55.49 -16.40
C GLU A 58 -30.47 55.66 -15.33
N ASP A 59 -31.29 54.64 -15.10
CA ASP A 59 -32.34 54.65 -14.08
C ASP A 59 -31.74 54.75 -12.66
N ILE A 60 -30.59 54.11 -12.37
CA ILE A 60 -29.87 54.23 -11.08
C ILE A 60 -29.59 55.70 -10.78
N LYS A 61 -29.06 56.45 -11.75
CA LYS A 61 -28.74 57.88 -11.60
C LYS A 61 -30.01 58.75 -11.64
N GLY A 62 -30.90 58.50 -12.59
CA GLY A 62 -32.09 59.32 -12.84
C GLY A 62 -33.14 59.24 -11.73
N TYR A 63 -33.32 58.06 -11.14
CA TYR A 63 -34.26 57.85 -10.03
C TYR A 63 -33.59 57.78 -8.66
N ASN A 64 -32.28 58.00 -8.57
CA ASN A 64 -31.49 57.86 -7.35
C ASN A 64 -31.76 56.50 -6.66
N LEU A 65 -31.62 55.42 -7.42
CA LEU A 65 -31.84 54.06 -6.91
C LEU A 65 -30.72 53.71 -5.94
N ASN A 66 -31.09 53.06 -4.85
CA ASN A 66 -30.11 52.51 -3.90
C ASN A 66 -30.20 50.99 -3.80
N ARG A 67 -31.10 50.33 -4.52
CA ARG A 67 -31.23 48.86 -4.60
C ARG A 67 -31.71 48.47 -6.01
N VAL A 68 -31.33 47.29 -6.49
CA VAL A 68 -31.74 46.78 -7.80
C VAL A 68 -32.20 45.33 -7.67
N VAL A 69 -33.32 45.00 -8.32
CA VAL A 69 -33.77 43.63 -8.54
C VAL A 69 -33.71 43.32 -10.02
N VAL A 70 -33.00 42.25 -10.39
CA VAL A 70 -33.02 41.71 -11.76
C VAL A 70 -33.78 40.40 -11.76
N SER A 71 -34.88 40.35 -12.49
CA SER A 71 -35.76 39.18 -12.58
C SER A 71 -35.57 38.50 -13.94
N ALA A 72 -34.66 37.51 -13.98
CA ALA A 72 -34.14 36.97 -15.24
C ALA A 72 -33.75 35.48 -15.12
N CYS A 73 -32.50 35.15 -15.47
CA CYS A 73 -31.94 33.80 -15.33
C CYS A 73 -31.24 33.61 -13.98
N SER A 74 -30.75 32.40 -13.74
CA SER A 74 -30.04 32.02 -12.53
C SER A 74 -28.92 32.99 -12.13
N PRO A 75 -28.81 33.36 -10.83
CA PRO A 75 -27.67 34.13 -10.33
C PRO A 75 -26.33 33.42 -10.59
N ARG A 76 -26.31 32.08 -10.68
CA ARG A 76 -25.10 31.30 -11.02
C ARG A 76 -24.53 31.64 -12.41
N MET A 77 -25.33 32.25 -13.29
CA MET A 77 -24.91 32.64 -14.64
C MET A 77 -24.49 34.11 -14.73
N HIS A 78 -25.36 35.05 -14.32
CA HIS A 78 -25.19 36.48 -14.63
C HIS A 78 -25.10 37.41 -13.41
N GLU A 79 -25.10 36.90 -12.18
CA GLU A 79 -24.96 37.76 -10.99
C GLU A 79 -23.68 38.60 -11.03
N ARG A 80 -22.54 38.00 -11.41
CA ARG A 80 -21.27 38.72 -11.58
C ARG A 80 -21.38 39.84 -12.62
N THR A 81 -22.12 39.60 -13.71
CA THR A 81 -22.38 40.61 -14.76
C THR A 81 -23.14 41.81 -14.21
N TRP A 82 -24.23 41.57 -13.47
CA TRP A 82 -25.03 42.67 -12.93
C TRP A 82 -24.35 43.37 -11.75
N ARG A 83 -23.59 42.65 -10.92
CA ARG A 83 -22.75 43.23 -9.86
C ARG A 83 -21.72 44.21 -10.43
N ALA A 84 -21.04 43.83 -11.52
CA ALA A 84 -20.11 44.73 -12.22
C ALA A 84 -20.84 45.97 -12.77
N MET A 85 -22.00 45.79 -13.40
CA MET A 85 -22.82 46.89 -13.91
C MET A 85 -23.26 47.88 -12.80
N LEU A 86 -23.64 47.37 -11.63
CA LEU A 86 -23.95 48.21 -10.46
C LEU A 86 -22.72 49.00 -10.00
N ALA A 87 -21.55 48.34 -9.92
CA ALA A 87 -20.30 48.99 -9.55
C ALA A 87 -19.98 50.16 -10.50
N ASP A 88 -20.11 49.94 -11.81
CA ASP A 88 -19.91 50.96 -12.85
C ASP A 88 -20.91 52.13 -12.74
N ALA A 89 -22.11 51.86 -12.21
CA ALA A 89 -23.11 52.88 -11.93
C ALA A 89 -22.84 53.67 -10.63
N GLY A 90 -21.85 53.26 -9.83
CA GLY A 90 -21.56 53.81 -8.51
C GLY A 90 -22.43 53.24 -7.38
N LEU A 91 -23.16 52.15 -7.62
CA LEU A 91 -23.97 51.46 -6.61
C LEU A 91 -23.21 50.25 -6.06
N ASN A 92 -23.29 50.01 -4.74
CA ASN A 92 -22.61 48.86 -4.15
C ASN A 92 -23.15 47.54 -4.76
N PRO A 93 -22.28 46.62 -5.23
CA PRO A 93 -22.72 45.42 -5.95
C PRO A 93 -23.63 44.47 -5.17
N TYR A 94 -23.56 44.49 -3.84
CA TYR A 94 -24.35 43.61 -2.96
C TYR A 94 -25.73 44.17 -2.64
N LEU A 95 -26.05 45.34 -3.18
CA LEU A 95 -27.39 45.95 -3.19
C LEU A 95 -28.25 45.46 -4.37
N LEU A 96 -27.86 44.30 -4.93
CA LEU A 96 -28.55 43.55 -5.96
C LEU A 96 -29.26 42.34 -5.33
N GLU A 97 -30.45 42.02 -5.83
CA GLU A 97 -31.06 40.69 -5.67
C GLU A 97 -31.51 40.18 -7.05
N VAL A 98 -31.36 38.87 -7.28
CA VAL A 98 -31.73 38.23 -8.55
C VAL A 98 -32.93 37.30 -8.32
N ALA A 99 -34.04 37.56 -9.00
CA ALA A 99 -35.17 36.64 -9.05
C ALA A 99 -35.02 35.71 -10.28
N ASN A 100 -34.84 34.41 -10.05
CA ASN A 100 -34.70 33.44 -11.15
C ASN A 100 -36.07 33.10 -11.75
N LEU A 101 -36.40 33.72 -12.87
CA LEU A 101 -37.63 33.49 -13.62
C LEU A 101 -37.46 32.53 -14.81
N ARG A 102 -36.25 32.04 -15.09
CA ARG A 102 -35.98 31.13 -16.21
C ARG A 102 -35.90 29.68 -15.76
N GLU A 103 -34.77 29.28 -15.18
CA GLU A 103 -34.53 27.88 -14.77
C GLU A 103 -35.51 27.43 -13.68
N HIS A 104 -35.93 28.33 -12.78
CA HIS A 104 -36.84 28.01 -11.68
C HIS A 104 -38.31 28.33 -11.97
N CYS A 105 -38.62 28.93 -13.13
CA CYS A 105 -39.99 29.29 -13.51
C CYS A 105 -40.28 28.93 -14.98
N SER A 106 -39.94 29.77 -15.95
CA SER A 106 -40.42 29.60 -17.33
C SER A 106 -39.99 28.31 -18.04
N TRP A 107 -38.84 27.73 -17.71
CA TRP A 107 -38.37 26.45 -18.28
C TRP A 107 -38.89 25.21 -17.52
N ALA A 108 -39.34 25.40 -16.28
CA ALA A 108 -39.81 24.31 -15.42
C ALA A 108 -41.33 24.11 -15.49
N HIS A 109 -42.07 25.08 -16.05
CA HIS A 109 -43.54 25.11 -16.06
C HIS A 109 -44.08 25.45 -17.46
N GLY A 110 -45.33 25.08 -17.71
CA GLY A 110 -46.07 25.45 -18.93
C GLY A 110 -46.56 26.91 -18.91
N ALA A 111 -47.04 27.39 -20.07
CA ALA A 111 -47.55 28.75 -20.24
C ALA A 111 -48.97 28.88 -19.66
N GLU A 112 -49.05 29.10 -18.34
CA GLU A 112 -50.29 29.16 -17.56
C GLU A 112 -50.28 30.38 -16.63
N ASP A 113 -51.46 30.83 -16.19
CA ASP A 113 -51.59 31.98 -15.26
C ASP A 113 -50.82 31.76 -13.96
N LEU A 114 -50.79 30.52 -13.46
CA LEU A 114 -50.03 30.14 -12.26
C LEU A 114 -48.52 30.34 -12.42
N THR A 115 -47.98 30.16 -13.63
CA THR A 115 -46.55 30.39 -13.92
C THR A 115 -46.22 31.88 -13.87
N THR A 116 -47.10 32.73 -14.42
CA THR A 116 -46.99 34.19 -14.29
C THR A 116 -47.14 34.63 -12.84
N GLN A 117 -48.10 34.07 -12.09
CA GLN A 117 -48.27 34.37 -10.67
C GLN A 117 -47.02 33.98 -9.86
N LYS A 118 -46.46 32.80 -10.11
CA LYS A 118 -45.19 32.39 -9.49
C LYS A 118 -44.07 33.38 -9.78
N ALA A 119 -43.98 33.90 -11.01
CA ALA A 119 -42.99 34.92 -11.35
C ALA A 119 -43.22 36.22 -10.56
N VAL A 120 -44.47 36.67 -10.40
CA VAL A 120 -44.82 37.81 -9.53
C VAL A 120 -44.36 37.57 -8.09
N ASP A 121 -44.65 36.41 -7.52
CA ASP A 121 -44.31 36.08 -6.13
C ASP A 121 -42.78 36.04 -5.92
N LEU A 122 -42.03 35.48 -6.87
CA LEU A 122 -40.57 35.47 -6.85
C LEU A 122 -39.97 36.89 -6.92
N VAL A 123 -40.55 37.78 -7.75
CA VAL A 123 -40.13 39.18 -7.81
C VAL A 123 -40.46 39.91 -6.51
N ALA A 124 -41.66 39.69 -5.94
CA ALA A 124 -42.05 40.28 -4.67
C ALA A 124 -41.12 39.87 -3.53
N ALA A 125 -40.76 38.59 -3.44
CA ALA A 125 -39.82 38.08 -2.47
C ALA A 125 -38.42 38.71 -2.60
N ALA A 126 -37.95 38.89 -3.83
CA ALA A 126 -36.67 39.55 -4.10
C ALA A 126 -36.68 41.04 -3.70
N VAL A 127 -37.78 41.75 -3.98
CA VAL A 127 -37.96 43.17 -3.62
C VAL A 127 -37.98 43.36 -2.10
N GLU A 128 -38.72 42.54 -1.37
CA GLU A 128 -38.77 42.63 0.09
C GLU A 128 -37.42 42.30 0.74
N ARG A 129 -36.69 41.31 0.22
CA ARG A 129 -35.36 40.96 0.72
C ARG A 129 -34.32 42.05 0.47
N VAL A 130 -34.23 42.58 -0.76
CA VAL A 130 -33.20 43.55 -1.14
C VAL A 130 -33.33 44.87 -0.37
N ALA A 131 -34.55 45.19 0.10
CA ALA A 131 -34.80 46.34 0.96
C ALA A 131 -33.98 46.31 2.25
N TRP A 132 -33.60 45.12 2.73
CA TRP A 132 -32.79 44.90 3.92
C TRP A 132 -31.33 44.61 3.63
N HIS A 133 -30.88 44.63 2.37
CA HIS A 133 -29.46 44.47 2.05
C HIS A 133 -28.66 45.66 2.57
N ASP A 134 -27.51 45.39 3.16
CA ASP A 134 -26.52 46.39 3.52
C ASP A 134 -25.39 46.38 2.47
N PRO A 135 -24.72 47.52 2.22
CA PRO A 135 -23.55 47.53 1.34
C PRO A 135 -22.45 46.65 1.93
N LEU A 136 -21.95 45.70 1.12
CA LEU A 136 -20.84 44.83 1.51
C LEU A 136 -19.60 45.16 0.69
N PHE A 137 -18.43 45.04 1.31
CA PHE A 137 -17.15 45.34 0.67
C PHE A 137 -16.27 44.10 0.72
N PRO A 138 -15.81 43.59 -0.44
CA PRO A 138 -14.95 42.42 -0.46
C PRO A 138 -13.64 42.71 0.26
N GLN A 139 -13.12 41.71 0.95
CA GLN A 139 -11.76 41.76 1.49
C GLN A 139 -10.77 41.41 0.38
N ARG A 140 -9.61 42.07 0.39
CA ARG A 140 -8.50 41.76 -0.51
C ARG A 140 -7.54 40.83 0.21
N VAL A 141 -7.27 39.69 -0.40
CA VAL A 141 -6.27 38.73 0.10
C VAL A 141 -5.17 38.61 -0.96
N PRO A 142 -3.88 38.63 -0.59
CA PRO A 142 -2.80 38.44 -1.55
C PRO A 142 -2.93 37.12 -2.32
N VAL A 143 -2.32 37.04 -3.50
CA VAL A 143 -2.25 35.79 -4.28
C VAL A 143 -0.85 35.21 -4.20
N THR A 144 -0.74 33.95 -3.76
CA THR A 144 0.48 33.16 -3.87
C THR A 144 0.79 32.91 -5.34
N ARG A 145 1.90 33.45 -5.83
CA ARG A 145 2.29 33.38 -7.24
C ARG A 145 2.98 32.06 -7.58
N ALA A 146 2.27 30.95 -7.43
CA ALA A 146 2.67 29.61 -7.85
C ALA A 146 1.45 28.78 -8.26
N ALA A 147 1.62 27.82 -9.15
CA ALA A 147 0.56 26.90 -9.56
C ALA A 147 0.92 25.45 -9.22
N MET A 148 -0.08 24.65 -8.87
CA MET A 148 0.04 23.19 -8.84
C MET A 148 -0.71 22.58 -10.02
N ILE A 149 -0.08 21.62 -10.69
CA ILE A 149 -0.70 20.80 -11.73
C ILE A 149 -0.74 19.37 -11.21
N VAL A 150 -1.93 18.76 -11.20
CA VAL A 150 -2.15 17.40 -10.70
C VAL A 150 -2.42 16.47 -11.88
N GLY A 151 -1.46 15.60 -12.19
CA GLY A 151 -1.44 14.73 -13.36
C GLY A 151 -0.47 15.22 -14.43
N GLY A 152 0.48 14.38 -14.82
CA GLY A 152 1.57 14.62 -15.76
C GLY A 152 1.36 14.00 -17.14
N GLY A 153 0.10 13.79 -17.56
CA GLY A 153 -0.22 13.52 -18.96
C GLY A 153 0.02 14.74 -19.86
N ILE A 154 -0.23 14.61 -21.16
CA ILE A 154 -0.04 15.70 -22.14
C ILE A 154 -0.76 17.01 -21.76
N ALA A 155 -1.93 16.94 -21.12
CA ALA A 155 -2.61 18.12 -20.58
C ALA A 155 -1.81 18.81 -19.46
N GLY A 156 -1.38 18.06 -18.45
CA GLY A 156 -0.64 18.61 -17.33
C GLY A 156 0.72 19.16 -17.75
N ILE A 157 1.44 18.42 -18.62
CA ILE A 157 2.70 18.88 -19.22
C ILE A 157 2.49 20.21 -19.95
N GLN A 158 1.46 20.30 -20.81
CA GLN A 158 1.19 21.53 -21.54
C GLN A 158 0.84 22.70 -20.62
N ALA A 159 -0.01 22.48 -19.62
CA ALA A 159 -0.39 23.52 -18.66
C ALA A 159 0.83 23.99 -17.84
N ALA A 160 1.68 23.07 -17.38
CA ALA A 160 2.90 23.39 -16.65
C ALA A 160 3.87 24.21 -17.51
N LEU A 161 4.09 23.83 -18.77
CA LEU A 161 4.95 24.57 -19.69
C LEU A 161 4.42 25.98 -19.97
N ASP A 162 3.12 26.13 -20.21
CA ASP A 162 2.55 27.44 -20.53
C ASP A 162 2.59 28.41 -19.33
N ILE A 163 2.30 27.92 -18.11
CA ILE A 163 2.41 28.73 -16.88
C ILE A 163 3.86 29.08 -16.56
N SER A 164 4.76 28.10 -16.65
CA SER A 164 6.17 28.28 -16.28
C SER A 164 6.94 29.19 -17.25
N ARG A 165 6.57 29.19 -18.54
CA ARG A 165 7.09 30.13 -19.57
C ARG A 165 6.66 31.57 -19.31
N ALA A 166 5.54 31.79 -18.60
CA ALA A 166 5.15 33.11 -18.12
C ALA A 166 5.93 33.55 -16.85
N GLY A 167 6.91 32.76 -16.40
CA GLY A 167 7.77 33.06 -15.25
C GLY A 167 7.10 32.80 -13.90
N VAL A 168 6.08 31.94 -13.86
CA VAL A 168 5.41 31.53 -12.62
C VAL A 168 5.91 30.14 -12.21
N PRO A 169 6.35 29.93 -10.96
CA PRO A 169 6.69 28.61 -10.44
C PRO A 169 5.52 27.63 -10.54
N VAL A 170 5.82 26.40 -10.95
CA VAL A 170 4.85 25.32 -11.10
C VAL A 170 5.33 24.10 -10.33
N TYR A 171 4.43 23.48 -9.57
CA TYR A 171 4.62 22.14 -9.01
C TYR A 171 3.80 21.15 -9.84
N LEU A 172 4.47 20.24 -10.54
CA LEU A 172 3.83 19.22 -11.36
C LEU A 172 3.83 17.90 -10.60
N VAL A 173 2.68 17.50 -10.07
CA VAL A 173 2.48 16.28 -9.29
C VAL A 173 2.01 15.16 -10.23
N GLU A 174 2.74 14.06 -10.28
CA GLU A 174 2.43 12.88 -11.10
C GLU A 174 2.44 11.62 -10.22
N ARG A 175 1.34 10.86 -10.25
CA ARG A 175 1.13 9.65 -9.44
C ARG A 175 2.11 8.56 -9.82
N GLU A 176 2.34 8.41 -11.12
CA GLU A 176 3.21 7.39 -11.68
C GLU A 176 4.69 7.79 -11.59
N PRO A 177 5.63 6.84 -11.74
CA PRO A 177 7.06 7.15 -11.66
C PRO A 177 7.55 8.09 -12.77
N SER A 178 6.78 8.27 -13.84
CA SER A 178 7.10 9.10 -15.00
C SER A 178 5.89 9.90 -15.48
N ILE A 179 6.14 11.11 -15.97
CA ILE A 179 5.15 11.86 -16.77
C ILE A 179 4.97 11.24 -18.16
N GLY A 180 3.89 11.61 -18.84
CA GLY A 180 3.57 11.20 -20.21
C GLY A 180 2.13 10.70 -20.37
N GLY A 181 1.59 10.02 -19.36
CA GLY A 181 0.26 9.42 -19.35
C GLY A 181 0.03 8.42 -20.50
N HIS A 182 -1.23 8.16 -20.84
CA HIS A 182 -1.58 7.23 -21.92
C HIS A 182 -0.98 7.59 -23.29
N MET A 183 -0.68 8.86 -23.56
CA MET A 183 -0.03 9.25 -24.82
C MET A 183 1.35 8.57 -24.97
N ALA A 184 2.06 8.31 -23.87
CA ALA A 184 3.33 7.58 -23.91
C ALA A 184 3.17 6.10 -24.31
N GLN A 185 1.98 5.51 -24.11
CA GLN A 185 1.68 4.12 -24.48
C GLN A 185 1.32 3.97 -25.97
N LEU A 186 0.91 5.05 -26.64
CA LEU A 186 0.51 5.01 -28.05
C LEU A 186 1.72 4.86 -28.98
N ASP A 187 1.57 4.10 -30.06
CA ASP A 187 2.57 4.05 -31.14
C ASP A 187 2.52 5.34 -31.98
N LYS A 188 1.36 5.56 -32.64
CA LYS A 188 1.09 6.73 -33.49
C LYS A 188 -0.08 7.55 -32.98
N THR A 189 -0.24 8.77 -33.49
CA THR A 189 -1.39 9.64 -33.21
C THR A 189 -2.16 9.96 -34.48
N PHE A 190 -3.49 9.79 -34.46
CA PHE A 190 -4.35 10.23 -35.56
C PHE A 190 -4.49 11.77 -35.56
N PRO A 191 -4.83 12.38 -36.71
CA PRO A 191 -4.99 11.79 -38.04
C PRO A 191 -3.66 11.76 -38.82
N THR A 192 -2.59 12.33 -38.27
CA THR A 192 -1.32 12.54 -38.99
C THR A 192 -0.46 11.29 -39.07
N LEU A 193 -0.70 10.30 -38.20
CA LEU A 193 0.15 9.12 -38.01
C LEU A 193 1.57 9.44 -37.54
N ASP A 194 1.75 10.62 -36.92
CA ASP A 194 3.00 10.95 -36.25
C ASP A 194 3.26 9.97 -35.11
N CYS A 195 4.54 9.66 -34.86
CA CYS A 195 4.94 8.90 -33.68
C CYS A 195 4.60 9.69 -32.42
N SER A 196 3.89 9.04 -31.47
CA SER A 196 3.47 9.70 -30.23
C SER A 196 4.67 10.19 -29.42
N ALA A 197 5.71 9.35 -29.29
CA ALA A 197 6.95 9.70 -28.61
C ALA A 197 7.67 10.89 -29.27
N CYS A 198 7.64 11.01 -30.60
CA CYS A 198 8.26 12.14 -31.31
C CYS A 198 7.65 13.50 -30.94
N ILE A 199 6.38 13.53 -30.51
CA ILE A 199 5.68 14.75 -30.10
C ILE A 199 5.74 14.93 -28.58
N LEU A 200 5.53 13.84 -27.83
CA LEU A 200 5.41 13.87 -26.37
C LEU A 200 6.76 13.97 -25.67
N THR A 201 7.74 13.15 -26.04
CA THR A 201 9.03 13.06 -25.35
C THR A 201 9.76 14.41 -25.28
N PRO A 202 9.83 15.23 -26.35
CA PRO A 202 10.40 16.58 -26.24
C PRO A 202 9.70 17.45 -25.19
N LYS A 203 8.37 17.37 -25.08
CA LYS A 203 7.61 18.12 -24.06
C LYS A 203 7.86 17.58 -22.65
N MET A 204 8.00 16.27 -22.50
CA MET A 204 8.37 15.66 -21.21
C MET A 204 9.76 16.13 -20.77
N VAL A 205 10.74 16.10 -21.67
CA VAL A 205 12.12 16.56 -21.41
C VAL A 205 12.14 18.06 -21.10
N ASP A 206 11.39 18.86 -21.86
CA ASP A 206 11.24 20.29 -21.58
C ASP A 206 10.67 20.52 -20.18
N ALA A 207 9.61 19.80 -19.81
CA ALA A 207 8.97 19.97 -18.50
C ALA A 207 9.87 19.49 -17.34
N GLY A 208 10.54 18.35 -17.50
CA GLY A 208 11.43 17.77 -16.48
C GLY A 208 12.70 18.59 -16.23
N ASN A 209 13.16 19.37 -17.22
CA ASN A 209 14.36 20.21 -17.10
C ASN A 209 14.05 21.71 -16.92
N HIS A 210 12.77 22.11 -16.89
CA HIS A 210 12.42 23.53 -16.84
C HIS A 210 12.74 24.13 -15.46
N PRO A 211 13.44 25.28 -15.36
CA PRO A 211 13.88 25.83 -14.07
C PRO A 211 12.73 26.30 -13.16
N ASN A 212 11.56 26.58 -13.74
CA ASN A 212 10.35 26.97 -12.99
C ASN A 212 9.36 25.81 -12.79
N ILE A 213 9.70 24.57 -13.17
CA ILE A 213 8.85 23.41 -12.93
C ILE A 213 9.53 22.52 -11.90
N HIS A 214 8.88 22.33 -10.76
CA HIS A 214 9.23 21.37 -9.73
C HIS A 214 8.44 20.09 -10.01
N LEU A 215 9.09 19.11 -10.66
CA LEU A 215 8.48 17.82 -10.96
C LEU A 215 8.48 16.93 -9.71
N LEU A 216 7.29 16.65 -9.19
CA LEU A 216 7.03 15.72 -8.10
C LEU A 216 6.40 14.46 -8.70
N SER A 217 7.22 13.63 -9.31
CA SER A 217 6.80 12.34 -9.89
C SER A 217 6.86 11.24 -8.84
N TYR A 218 6.01 10.23 -8.98
CA TYR A 218 5.72 9.25 -7.93
C TYR A 218 5.15 9.90 -6.67
N SER A 219 4.29 10.90 -6.85
CA SER A 219 3.69 11.70 -5.77
C SER A 219 2.20 11.93 -5.97
N GLU A 220 1.47 12.05 -4.87
CA GLU A 220 0.01 12.19 -4.86
C GLU A 220 -0.43 13.33 -3.94
N VAL A 221 -1.53 14.00 -4.27
CA VAL A 221 -2.11 15.04 -3.42
C VAL A 221 -2.95 14.38 -2.33
N GLU A 222 -2.57 14.59 -1.08
CA GLU A 222 -3.22 13.97 0.07
C GLU A 222 -4.24 14.88 0.74
N LYS A 223 -3.94 16.18 0.80
CA LYS A 223 -4.80 17.17 1.45
C LYS A 223 -4.70 18.51 0.77
N VAL A 224 -5.84 19.20 0.62
CA VAL A 224 -5.89 20.60 0.15
C VAL A 224 -6.69 21.43 1.13
N GLU A 225 -6.09 22.51 1.61
CA GLU A 225 -6.71 23.51 2.48
C GLU A 225 -6.58 24.91 1.87
N GLY A 226 -7.33 25.85 2.44
CA GLY A 226 -7.29 27.25 2.01
C GLY A 226 -8.33 27.59 0.95
N PHE A 227 -8.00 28.54 0.09
CA PHE A 227 -8.96 29.15 -0.85
C PHE A 227 -8.26 29.75 -2.06
N ILE A 228 -9.05 30.23 -3.04
CA ILE A 228 -8.55 30.92 -4.23
C ILE A 228 -7.37 31.86 -3.92
N GLY A 229 -6.26 31.65 -4.60
CA GLY A 229 -5.04 32.43 -4.43
C GLY A 229 -4.16 32.03 -3.23
N ASN A 230 -4.63 31.19 -2.31
CA ASN A 230 -3.94 30.82 -1.07
C ASN A 230 -4.31 29.38 -0.66
N PHE A 231 -3.95 28.41 -1.49
CA PHE A 231 -4.08 27.00 -1.15
C PHE A 231 -2.81 26.53 -0.47
N SER A 232 -2.97 25.69 0.56
CA SER A 232 -1.88 24.91 1.15
C SER A 232 -2.18 23.44 0.85
N VAL A 233 -1.25 22.79 0.14
CA VAL A 233 -1.42 21.45 -0.39
C VAL A 233 -0.38 20.52 0.20
N THR A 234 -0.82 19.47 0.89
CA THR A 234 0.06 18.40 1.35
C THR A 234 0.17 17.35 0.24
N VAL A 235 1.39 17.13 -0.23
CA VAL A 235 1.73 16.14 -1.25
C VAL A 235 2.50 15.00 -0.60
N ARG A 236 2.04 13.76 -0.78
CA ARG A 236 2.78 12.55 -0.41
C ARG A 236 3.69 12.17 -1.55
N ARG A 237 5.00 12.31 -1.34
CA ARG A 237 6.02 11.79 -2.24
C ARG A 237 6.36 10.37 -1.81
N LYS A 238 5.99 9.39 -2.64
CA LYS A 238 6.20 7.97 -2.34
C LYS A 238 7.68 7.64 -2.38
N ALA A 239 8.12 6.74 -1.51
CA ALA A 239 9.48 6.24 -1.50
C ALA A 239 9.81 5.55 -2.82
N ARG A 240 10.71 6.12 -3.62
CA ARG A 240 11.22 5.44 -4.82
C ARG A 240 12.16 4.29 -4.48
N TYR A 241 12.74 4.32 -3.28
CA TYR A 241 13.87 3.49 -2.84
C TYR A 241 15.10 3.58 -3.77
N VAL A 242 15.16 4.67 -4.54
CA VAL A 242 16.25 5.02 -5.44
C VAL A 242 16.43 6.52 -5.34
N LYS A 243 17.64 6.96 -5.00
CA LYS A 243 18.00 8.38 -4.87
C LYS A 243 18.03 9.03 -6.25
N GLU A 244 17.09 9.93 -6.50
CA GLU A 244 16.88 10.55 -7.82
C GLU A 244 18.10 11.36 -8.30
N ASP A 245 18.83 11.99 -7.38
CA ASP A 245 20.01 12.81 -7.63
C ASP A 245 21.29 11.98 -7.88
N VAL A 246 21.27 10.70 -7.53
CA VAL A 246 22.41 9.77 -7.68
C VAL A 246 22.19 8.79 -8.84
N CYS A 247 20.94 8.43 -9.13
CA CYS A 247 20.60 7.45 -10.17
C CYS A 247 21.03 7.91 -11.57
N THR A 248 21.71 7.04 -12.30
CA THR A 248 22.15 7.30 -13.68
C THR A 248 21.21 6.73 -14.75
N GLY A 249 20.22 5.93 -14.35
CA GLY A 249 19.30 5.26 -15.27
C GLY A 249 19.94 4.18 -16.17
N CYS A 250 21.01 3.52 -15.69
CA CYS A 250 21.83 2.57 -16.47
C CYS A 250 21.22 1.19 -16.73
N ASN A 251 20.19 0.77 -15.98
CA ASN A 251 19.48 -0.52 -16.07
C ASN A 251 20.09 -1.73 -15.34
N ASP A 252 21.35 -1.66 -14.87
CA ASP A 252 22.06 -2.78 -14.21
C ASP A 252 21.25 -3.43 -13.05
N CYS A 253 20.52 -2.62 -12.28
CA CYS A 253 19.75 -3.09 -11.13
C CYS A 253 18.53 -3.95 -11.51
N SER A 254 17.94 -3.71 -12.69
CA SER A 254 16.81 -4.50 -13.19
C SER A 254 17.27 -5.84 -13.74
N GLU A 255 18.43 -5.90 -14.41
CA GLU A 255 18.97 -7.12 -15.03
C GLU A 255 19.28 -8.21 -14.01
N VAL A 256 19.64 -7.82 -12.78
CA VAL A 256 19.93 -8.75 -11.68
C VAL A 256 18.72 -9.08 -10.80
N CYS A 257 17.56 -8.47 -11.05
CA CYS A 257 16.37 -8.65 -10.22
C CYS A 257 15.74 -10.03 -10.48
N PRO A 258 15.58 -10.90 -9.45
CA PRO A 258 15.00 -12.23 -9.65
C PRO A 258 13.47 -12.25 -9.65
N VAL A 259 12.81 -11.10 -9.45
CA VAL A 259 11.34 -11.04 -9.36
C VAL A 259 10.76 -10.40 -10.61
N HIS A 260 9.80 -11.10 -11.20
CA HIS A 260 9.08 -10.70 -12.40
C HIS A 260 7.58 -10.61 -12.10
N VAL A 261 6.96 -9.49 -12.45
CA VAL A 261 5.52 -9.24 -12.31
C VAL A 261 4.97 -8.61 -13.59
N PRO A 262 3.68 -8.78 -13.92
CA PRO A 262 3.08 -8.17 -15.11
C PRO A 262 3.27 -6.64 -15.10
N SER A 263 3.69 -6.09 -16.24
CA SER A 263 3.90 -4.65 -16.40
C SER A 263 2.57 -3.93 -16.62
N GLU A 264 2.27 -2.94 -15.78
CA GLU A 264 1.08 -2.10 -15.89
C GLU A 264 1.14 -1.21 -17.14
N PHE A 265 2.33 -0.71 -17.48
CA PHE A 265 2.54 0.09 -18.69
C PHE A 265 2.31 -0.73 -19.97
N GLU A 266 2.61 -2.04 -19.92
CA GLU A 266 2.38 -2.99 -21.02
C GLU A 266 1.05 -3.75 -20.90
N LEU A 267 0.17 -3.35 -19.98
CA LEU A 267 -1.16 -3.98 -19.78
C LEU A 267 -1.09 -5.50 -19.54
N GLY A 268 -0.03 -5.98 -18.90
CA GLY A 268 0.20 -7.40 -18.64
C GLY A 268 0.68 -8.21 -19.84
N LEU A 269 0.92 -7.60 -21.02
CA LEU A 269 1.47 -8.27 -22.20
C LEU A 269 2.95 -8.66 -22.04
N ALA A 270 3.66 -8.01 -21.12
CA ALA A 270 5.03 -8.35 -20.74
C ALA A 270 5.22 -8.29 -19.22
N GLN A 271 6.30 -8.92 -18.76
CA GLN A 271 6.74 -8.85 -17.38
C GLN A 271 7.72 -7.69 -17.20
N ARG A 272 7.69 -7.05 -16.04
CA ARG A 272 8.71 -6.13 -15.53
C ARG A 272 9.32 -6.70 -14.26
N THR A 273 10.45 -6.14 -13.86
CA THR A 273 11.10 -6.46 -12.58
C THR A 273 10.54 -5.62 -11.42
N ALA A 274 10.88 -6.00 -10.17
CA ALA A 274 10.47 -5.23 -8.99
C ALA A 274 11.11 -3.84 -8.94
N ILE A 275 12.38 -3.72 -9.34
CA ILE A 275 13.02 -2.43 -9.62
C ILE A 275 12.99 -2.18 -11.12
N TYR A 276 12.34 -1.11 -11.56
CA TYR A 276 12.03 -0.89 -12.96
C TYR A 276 12.00 0.61 -13.33
N ARG A 277 11.99 0.87 -14.64
CA ARG A 277 11.64 2.16 -15.23
C ARG A 277 10.42 1.92 -16.13
N PRO A 278 9.33 2.71 -16.06
CA PRO A 278 8.08 2.40 -16.76
C PRO A 278 8.22 2.16 -18.26
N PHE A 279 9.06 2.96 -18.93
CA PHE A 279 9.42 2.81 -20.34
C PHE A 279 10.76 3.48 -20.61
N ALA A 280 11.34 3.25 -21.80
CA ALA A 280 12.70 3.68 -22.11
C ALA A 280 12.91 5.20 -22.08
N GLN A 281 11.90 5.98 -22.49
CA GLN A 281 11.94 7.44 -22.57
C GLN A 281 11.31 8.14 -21.34
N ALA A 282 11.18 7.42 -20.22
CA ALA A 282 10.57 7.94 -19.00
C ALA A 282 11.27 9.22 -18.49
N VAL A 283 10.48 10.13 -17.94
CA VAL A 283 10.95 11.39 -17.32
C VAL A 283 10.31 11.52 -15.93
N PRO A 284 11.10 11.63 -14.85
CA PRO A 284 12.56 11.62 -14.83
C PRO A 284 13.13 10.26 -15.24
N ASN A 285 14.37 10.26 -15.76
CA ASN A 285 15.08 9.03 -16.14
C ASN A 285 15.67 8.35 -14.89
N VAL A 286 14.79 7.91 -13.98
CA VAL A 286 15.14 7.33 -12.69
C VAL A 286 14.34 6.04 -12.48
N PHE A 287 14.99 5.03 -11.89
CA PHE A 287 14.34 3.77 -11.53
C PHE A 287 13.48 3.95 -10.27
N VAL A 288 12.49 3.09 -10.12
CA VAL A 288 11.67 2.96 -8.92
C VAL A 288 11.64 1.50 -8.50
N MET A 289 11.54 1.24 -7.21
CA MET A 289 11.32 -0.10 -6.69
C MET A 289 9.89 -0.24 -6.15
N ASP A 290 9.14 -1.19 -6.69
CA ASP A 290 7.84 -1.60 -6.16
C ASP A 290 8.07 -2.49 -4.94
N LYS A 291 7.98 -1.87 -3.75
CA LYS A 291 8.15 -2.53 -2.47
C LYS A 291 6.90 -2.30 -1.62
N ARG A 292 6.07 -3.33 -1.49
CA ARG A 292 4.79 -3.29 -0.73
C ARG A 292 5.01 -3.43 0.79
N GLY A 293 6.05 -2.83 1.36
CA GLY A 293 6.39 -3.00 2.78
C GLY A 293 7.22 -4.25 3.10
N VAL A 294 6.92 -4.94 4.20
CA VAL A 294 7.68 -6.11 4.69
C VAL A 294 6.93 -7.40 4.38
N ALA A 295 7.54 -8.34 3.66
CA ALA A 295 6.88 -9.61 3.35
C ALA A 295 6.43 -10.37 4.61
N PRO A 296 5.23 -10.99 4.64
CA PRO A 296 4.72 -11.66 5.85
C PRO A 296 5.63 -12.77 6.38
N CYS A 297 6.28 -13.49 5.47
CA CYS A 297 7.25 -14.53 5.81
C CYS A 297 8.53 -13.98 6.48
N LYS A 298 8.95 -12.75 6.15
CA LYS A 298 10.05 -12.04 6.84
C LYS A 298 9.57 -11.51 8.18
N ASN A 299 8.39 -10.87 8.23
CA ASN A 299 7.85 -10.33 9.48
C ASN A 299 7.62 -11.42 10.55
N ALA A 300 7.19 -12.61 10.12
CA ALA A 300 7.00 -13.76 11.00
C ALA A 300 8.31 -14.46 11.39
N CYS A 301 9.44 -14.17 10.74
CA CYS A 301 10.73 -14.75 11.09
C CYS A 301 11.32 -14.02 12.31
N PRO A 302 11.53 -14.69 13.46
CA PRO A 302 12.07 -14.01 14.63
C PRO A 302 13.46 -13.39 14.43
N ALA A 303 14.26 -13.97 13.53
CA ALA A 303 15.58 -13.46 13.14
C ALA A 303 15.53 -12.40 12.03
N GLY A 304 14.36 -12.11 11.44
CA GLY A 304 14.20 -11.09 10.40
C GLY A 304 14.83 -11.43 9.05
N ILE A 305 15.05 -12.71 8.76
CA ILE A 305 15.69 -13.18 7.51
C ILE A 305 14.87 -12.71 6.29
N HIS A 306 15.55 -12.31 5.22
CA HIS A 306 14.94 -11.97 3.93
C HIS A 306 14.39 -13.19 3.20
N VAL A 307 13.30 -13.76 3.74
CA VAL A 307 12.74 -15.04 3.31
C VAL A 307 12.37 -15.03 1.83
N GLN A 308 11.58 -14.04 1.41
CA GLN A 308 11.19 -13.92 0.01
C GLN A 308 12.41 -13.73 -0.91
N GLY A 309 13.46 -13.06 -0.42
CA GLY A 309 14.68 -12.76 -1.16
C GLY A 309 15.45 -14.01 -1.55
N TYR A 310 15.76 -14.88 -0.59
CA TYR A 310 16.51 -16.10 -0.92
C TYR A 310 15.65 -17.10 -1.69
N VAL A 311 14.32 -17.12 -1.47
CA VAL A 311 13.40 -17.92 -2.29
C VAL A 311 13.43 -17.45 -3.75
N ALA A 312 13.38 -16.15 -4.00
CA ALA A 312 13.48 -15.61 -5.37
C ALA A 312 14.84 -15.93 -6.02
N LEU A 313 15.94 -15.85 -5.27
CA LEU A 313 17.28 -16.22 -5.78
C LEU A 313 17.37 -17.71 -6.12
N ILE A 314 16.80 -18.59 -5.28
CA ILE A 314 16.75 -20.04 -5.55
C ILE A 314 15.89 -20.34 -6.79
N ALA A 315 14.79 -19.62 -7.03
CA ALA A 315 13.95 -19.81 -8.22
C ALA A 315 14.70 -19.58 -9.55
N GLU A 316 15.77 -18.77 -9.51
CA GLU A 316 16.71 -18.49 -10.60
C GLU A 316 17.99 -19.36 -10.56
N GLY A 317 18.09 -20.31 -9.62
CA GLY A 317 19.26 -21.18 -9.45
C GLY A 317 20.47 -20.51 -8.80
N ARG A 318 20.32 -19.32 -8.20
CA ARG A 318 21.40 -18.52 -7.59
C ARG A 318 21.63 -18.92 -6.12
N PHE A 319 21.94 -20.19 -5.88
CA PHE A 319 22.04 -20.77 -4.53
C PHE A 319 23.11 -20.12 -3.64
N ARG A 320 24.25 -19.71 -4.21
CA ARG A 320 25.30 -19.02 -3.44
C ARG A 320 24.81 -17.69 -2.88
N GLU A 321 24.21 -16.86 -3.72
CA GLU A 321 23.67 -15.57 -3.31
C GLU A 321 22.51 -15.72 -2.32
N ALA A 322 21.68 -16.75 -2.50
CA ALA A 322 20.64 -17.10 -1.55
C ALA A 322 21.22 -17.46 -0.17
N TYR A 323 22.27 -18.26 -0.13
CA TYR A 323 22.98 -18.61 1.11
C TYR A 323 23.59 -17.37 1.78
N ASP A 324 24.27 -16.52 1.02
CA ASP A 324 24.88 -15.28 1.52
C ASP A 324 23.82 -14.36 2.15
N LEU A 325 22.69 -14.18 1.48
CA LEU A 325 21.56 -13.38 1.99
C LEU A 325 20.95 -13.99 3.26
N ILE A 326 20.87 -15.32 3.36
CA ILE A 326 20.42 -15.97 4.61
C ILE A 326 21.46 -15.71 5.71
N GLN A 327 22.75 -15.84 5.39
CA GLN A 327 23.84 -15.73 6.35
C GLN A 327 23.96 -14.33 6.95
N GLU A 328 23.53 -13.27 6.24
CA GLU A 328 23.45 -11.89 6.76
C GLU A 328 22.71 -11.83 8.11
N GLN A 329 21.58 -12.54 8.25
CA GLN A 329 20.75 -12.53 9.46
C GLN A 329 20.76 -13.86 10.23
N MET A 330 21.20 -14.96 9.63
CA MET A 330 21.18 -16.27 10.28
C MET A 330 22.59 -16.88 10.25
N PRO A 331 23.32 -16.92 11.39
CA PRO A 331 24.66 -17.49 11.45
C PRO A 331 24.72 -18.98 11.12
N PHE A 332 23.58 -19.68 11.25
CA PHE A 332 23.48 -21.13 11.09
C PHE A 332 22.45 -21.52 10.00
N PRO A 333 22.64 -21.13 8.71
CA PRO A 333 21.64 -21.44 7.67
C PRO A 333 21.33 -22.94 7.56
N GLY A 334 22.36 -23.79 7.62
CA GLY A 334 22.30 -25.24 7.49
C GLY A 334 21.70 -25.93 8.72
N ALA A 335 22.04 -25.48 9.93
CA ALA A 335 21.37 -25.96 11.14
C ALA A 335 19.90 -25.51 11.17
N CYS A 336 19.64 -24.22 10.92
CA CYS A 336 18.28 -23.66 10.90
C CYS A 336 17.41 -24.21 9.75
N GLY A 337 18.00 -24.75 8.68
CA GLY A 337 17.26 -25.48 7.64
C GLY A 337 16.84 -26.91 8.03
N ARG A 338 17.27 -27.41 9.20
CA ARG A 338 16.99 -28.77 9.67
C ARG A 338 16.11 -28.83 10.92
N VAL A 339 16.09 -27.76 11.73
CA VAL A 339 15.50 -27.78 13.08
C VAL A 339 14.55 -26.62 13.35
N CYS A 340 14.17 -25.85 12.31
CA CYS A 340 13.32 -24.68 12.49
C CYS A 340 11.85 -25.11 12.62
N HIS A 341 11.07 -24.34 13.39
CA HIS A 341 9.61 -24.54 13.49
C HIS A 341 8.83 -23.74 12.42
N HIS A 342 9.56 -23.21 11.42
CA HIS A 342 9.07 -22.53 10.21
C HIS A 342 7.85 -21.59 10.38
N PRO A 343 7.92 -20.57 11.27
CA PRO A 343 6.81 -19.61 11.44
C PRO A 343 6.53 -18.79 10.17
N CYS A 344 7.55 -18.64 9.33
CA CYS A 344 7.45 -18.04 8.00
C CYS A 344 6.52 -18.79 7.04
N GLU A 345 6.37 -20.11 7.19
CA GLU A 345 5.44 -20.90 6.37
C GLU A 345 3.99 -20.74 6.84
N VAL A 346 3.78 -20.61 8.16
CA VAL A 346 2.46 -20.32 8.75
C VAL A 346 1.94 -18.97 8.27
N ALA A 347 2.80 -17.96 8.20
CA ALA A 347 2.47 -16.63 7.72
C ALA A 347 2.48 -16.49 6.18
N CYS A 348 2.77 -17.57 5.44
CA CYS A 348 2.89 -17.50 3.99
C CYS A 348 1.53 -17.28 3.34
N ARG A 349 1.34 -16.15 2.64
CA ARG A 349 0.09 -15.85 1.89
C ARG A 349 -0.29 -16.90 0.85
N ARG A 350 0.67 -17.73 0.40
CA ARG A 350 0.35 -18.86 -0.47
C ARG A 350 -0.59 -19.87 0.20
N GLY A 351 -0.55 -19.98 1.53
CA GLY A 351 -1.49 -20.77 2.31
C GLY A 351 -2.95 -20.31 2.19
N ASP A 352 -3.21 -19.05 1.83
CA ASP A 352 -4.57 -18.55 1.55
C ASP A 352 -5.11 -19.07 0.21
N LYS A 353 -4.23 -19.54 -0.67
CA LYS A 353 -4.57 -20.07 -2.00
C LYS A 353 -4.60 -21.60 -2.02
N ASP A 354 -3.56 -22.24 -1.49
CA ASP A 354 -3.43 -23.70 -1.40
C ASP A 354 -2.56 -24.15 -0.20
N THR A 355 -1.27 -24.35 -0.39
CA THR A 355 -0.31 -24.83 0.60
C THR A 355 0.92 -23.93 0.59
N PRO A 356 1.46 -23.57 1.76
CA PRO A 356 2.65 -22.70 1.85
C PRO A 356 3.83 -23.19 1.00
N VAL A 357 4.73 -22.27 0.67
CA VAL A 357 6.05 -22.61 0.12
C VAL A 357 6.85 -23.33 1.21
N ALA A 358 7.59 -24.38 0.84
CA ALA A 358 8.45 -25.13 1.76
C ALA A 358 9.76 -24.37 2.08
N ILE A 359 9.60 -23.22 2.71
CA ILE A 359 10.64 -22.22 3.00
C ILE A 359 11.80 -22.82 3.80
N GLU A 360 11.54 -23.65 4.81
CA GLU A 360 12.61 -24.30 5.57
C GLU A 360 13.51 -25.16 4.67
N TYR A 361 12.87 -25.93 3.78
CA TYR A 361 13.58 -26.88 2.92
C TYR A 361 14.40 -26.15 1.84
N LEU A 362 13.91 -25.01 1.36
CA LEU A 362 14.67 -24.12 0.47
C LEU A 362 15.91 -23.53 1.16
N LYS A 363 15.77 -23.11 2.43
CA LYS A 363 16.91 -22.65 3.23
C LYS A 363 17.98 -23.74 3.37
N ARG A 364 17.55 -24.97 3.68
CA ARG A 364 18.43 -26.14 3.72
C ARG A 364 19.10 -26.39 2.37
N ALA A 365 18.34 -26.36 1.28
CA ALA A 365 18.87 -26.60 -0.06
C ALA A 365 20.00 -25.62 -0.41
N ALA A 366 19.87 -24.33 -0.07
CA ALA A 366 20.94 -23.35 -0.28
C ALA A 366 22.20 -23.68 0.55
N ALA A 367 22.03 -24.07 1.83
CA ALA A 367 23.16 -24.44 2.69
C ALA A 367 23.86 -25.74 2.26
N ASP A 368 23.09 -26.76 1.89
CA ASP A 368 23.62 -28.03 1.40
C ASP A 368 24.31 -27.85 0.03
N TRP A 369 23.79 -26.97 -0.83
CA TRP A 369 24.41 -26.63 -2.11
C TRP A 369 25.80 -26.02 -1.94
N VAL A 370 25.95 -25.03 -1.04
CA VAL A 370 27.24 -24.40 -0.75
C VAL A 370 28.23 -25.41 -0.16
N ALA A 371 27.76 -26.32 0.70
CA ALA A 371 28.59 -27.38 1.26
C ALA A 371 29.13 -28.33 0.18
N ALA A 372 28.32 -28.63 -0.85
CA ALA A 372 28.71 -29.47 -1.97
C ALA A 372 29.62 -28.76 -3.00
N HIS A 373 29.63 -27.42 -3.00
CA HIS A 373 30.39 -26.59 -3.94
C HIS A 373 31.39 -25.67 -3.21
N PRO A 374 32.41 -26.21 -2.53
CA PRO A 374 33.35 -25.41 -1.72
C PRO A 374 34.15 -24.38 -2.55
N GLU A 375 34.31 -24.59 -3.85
CA GLU A 375 34.90 -23.63 -4.79
C GLU A 375 34.09 -22.33 -4.96
N SER A 376 32.80 -22.36 -4.59
CA SER A 376 31.92 -21.18 -4.56
C SER A 376 32.13 -20.31 -3.31
N ALA A 377 33.05 -20.69 -2.42
CA ALA A 377 33.35 -19.93 -1.22
C ALA A 377 33.80 -18.50 -1.55
N THR A 378 33.04 -17.53 -1.08
CA THR A 378 33.39 -16.11 -1.17
C THR A 378 34.46 -15.78 -0.13
N VAL A 379 35.44 -14.96 -0.51
CA VAL A 379 36.37 -14.37 0.47
C VAL A 379 35.56 -13.41 1.34
N ARG A 380 35.49 -13.67 2.65
CA ARG A 380 34.89 -12.73 3.59
C ARG A 380 35.69 -11.43 3.57
N VAL A 381 35.09 -10.39 2.99
CA VAL A 381 35.67 -9.05 2.95
C VAL A 381 35.43 -8.41 4.31
N GLU A 382 36.49 -7.97 4.99
CA GLU A 382 36.35 -7.19 6.22
C GLU A 382 35.58 -5.89 5.93
N PRO A 383 34.75 -5.40 6.88
CA PRO A 383 33.98 -4.18 6.68
C PRO A 383 34.90 -3.01 6.32
N GLN A 384 34.48 -2.17 5.37
CA GLN A 384 35.34 -1.12 4.81
C GLN A 384 34.93 0.30 5.21
N THR A 385 33.72 0.49 5.72
CA THR A 385 33.24 1.83 6.09
C THR A 385 33.43 2.12 7.59
N PRO A 386 33.63 3.40 7.98
CA PRO A 386 33.71 3.79 9.39
C PRO A 386 32.44 3.48 10.20
N ALA A 387 31.26 3.46 9.57
CA ALA A 387 30.00 3.10 10.21
C ALA A 387 29.93 1.61 10.57
N GLU A 388 30.51 0.74 9.74
CA GLU A 388 30.62 -0.70 10.00
C GLU A 388 31.71 -1.04 11.02
N HIS A 389 32.57 -0.08 11.41
CA HIS A 389 33.55 -0.23 12.50
C HIS A 389 33.21 0.61 13.73
N ALA A 390 31.91 0.91 13.94
CA ALA A 390 31.46 1.78 15.03
C ALA A 390 31.90 1.33 16.43
N LEU A 391 32.19 0.03 16.63
CA LEU A 391 32.60 -0.53 17.93
C LEU A 391 34.10 -0.84 18.02
N GLN A 392 34.92 -0.28 17.13
CA GLN A 392 36.35 -0.50 17.17
C GLN A 392 36.97 -0.08 18.52
N GLY A 393 37.71 -1.00 19.14
CA GLY A 393 38.34 -0.79 20.45
C GLY A 393 37.45 -1.11 21.65
N ARG A 394 36.22 -1.60 21.43
CA ARG A 394 35.35 -2.14 22.47
C ARG A 394 35.56 -3.64 22.66
N ALA A 395 35.38 -4.12 23.88
CA ALA A 395 35.45 -5.54 24.24
C ALA A 395 34.17 -5.99 24.94
N VAL A 396 33.63 -7.14 24.54
CA VAL A 396 32.39 -7.72 25.09
C VAL A 396 32.61 -9.16 25.51
N ALA A 397 32.23 -9.52 26.73
CA ALA A 397 32.22 -10.90 27.19
C ALA A 397 30.87 -11.55 26.86
N VAL A 398 30.89 -12.74 26.26
CA VAL A 398 29.70 -13.54 25.95
C VAL A 398 29.77 -14.82 26.77
N VAL A 399 28.74 -15.07 27.58
CA VAL A 399 28.68 -16.26 28.45
C VAL A 399 27.72 -17.29 27.85
N GLY A 400 28.28 -18.38 27.31
CA GLY A 400 27.57 -19.43 26.59
C GLY A 400 27.77 -19.32 25.07
N ALA A 401 28.24 -20.40 24.45
CA ALA A 401 28.43 -20.53 23.01
C ALA A 401 27.25 -21.26 22.34
N GLY A 402 26.03 -20.99 22.82
CA GLY A 402 24.78 -21.40 22.15
C GLY A 402 24.42 -20.50 20.96
N PRO A 403 23.25 -20.71 20.32
CA PRO A 403 22.84 -19.94 19.14
C PRO A 403 22.80 -18.42 19.40
N ALA A 404 22.25 -17.99 20.54
CA ALA A 404 22.20 -16.58 20.90
C ALA A 404 23.60 -15.97 21.13
N GLY A 405 24.46 -16.66 21.90
CA GLY A 405 25.80 -16.14 22.22
C GLY A 405 26.71 -16.04 21.00
N LEU A 406 26.72 -17.08 20.17
CA LEU A 406 27.49 -17.09 18.92
C LEU A 406 26.99 -16.02 17.92
N ALA A 407 25.67 -15.80 17.82
CA ALA A 407 25.11 -14.75 16.98
C ALA A 407 25.52 -13.35 17.48
N VAL A 408 25.40 -13.07 18.79
CA VAL A 408 25.87 -11.80 19.38
C VAL A 408 27.36 -11.58 19.12
N ALA A 409 28.19 -12.61 19.33
CA ALA A 409 29.62 -12.51 19.10
C ALA A 409 29.96 -12.22 17.62
N ARG A 410 29.31 -12.90 16.68
CA ARG A 410 29.49 -12.66 15.24
C ARG A 410 29.14 -11.22 14.87
N ASP A 411 27.95 -10.76 15.24
CA ASP A 411 27.42 -9.47 14.77
C ASP A 411 28.16 -8.27 15.38
N LEU A 412 28.55 -8.37 16.65
CA LEU A 412 29.39 -7.35 17.30
C LEU A 412 30.82 -7.35 16.74
N ALA A 413 31.37 -8.53 16.41
CA ALA A 413 32.67 -8.64 15.77
C ALA A 413 32.68 -8.03 14.36
N GLN A 414 31.60 -8.21 13.59
CA GLN A 414 31.41 -7.52 12.30
C GLN A 414 31.37 -6.00 12.45
N GLN A 415 30.95 -5.49 13.62
CA GLN A 415 30.94 -4.05 13.95
C GLN A 415 32.28 -3.55 14.53
N GLY A 416 33.30 -4.41 14.64
CA GLY A 416 34.65 -4.07 15.09
C GLY A 416 34.96 -4.34 16.57
N ALA A 417 34.00 -4.82 17.37
CA ALA A 417 34.23 -5.19 18.77
C ALA A 417 35.06 -6.49 18.89
N VAL A 418 35.80 -6.66 19.99
CA VAL A 418 36.39 -7.95 20.38
C VAL A 418 35.39 -8.70 21.24
N CYS A 419 35.11 -9.96 20.90
CA CYS A 419 34.14 -10.79 21.60
C CYS A 419 34.81 -12.06 22.17
N ASP A 420 34.82 -12.16 23.49
CA ASP A 420 35.35 -13.32 24.20
C ASP A 420 34.21 -14.19 24.72
N ILE A 421 34.08 -15.39 24.15
CA ILE A 421 33.03 -16.36 24.46
C ILE A 421 33.52 -17.37 25.48
N TYR A 422 32.85 -17.44 26.63
CA TYR A 422 33.11 -18.40 27.69
C TYR A 422 32.04 -19.50 27.66
N GLU A 423 32.44 -20.72 27.28
CA GLU A 423 31.55 -21.88 27.17
C GLU A 423 31.90 -22.90 28.25
N ALA A 424 30.89 -23.36 28.98
CA ALA A 424 31.04 -24.33 30.07
C ALA A 424 31.36 -25.74 29.55
N LEU A 425 30.81 -26.11 28.40
CA LEU A 425 30.97 -27.42 27.78
C LEU A 425 32.32 -27.54 27.04
N PRO A 426 32.77 -28.77 26.75
CA PRO A 426 33.95 -29.01 25.92
C PRO A 426 33.71 -28.76 24.42
N VAL A 427 32.53 -28.28 24.03
CA VAL A 427 32.12 -28.05 22.64
C VAL A 427 31.22 -26.81 22.56
N ALA A 428 31.32 -26.05 21.46
CA ALA A 428 30.42 -24.94 21.16
C ALA A 428 29.17 -25.41 20.39
N GLY A 429 28.13 -24.58 20.42
CA GLY A 429 26.82 -24.83 19.81
C GLY A 429 25.68 -24.98 20.83
N GLY A 430 25.99 -25.05 22.12
CA GLY A 430 25.00 -25.17 23.20
C GLY A 430 24.03 -26.33 22.95
N MET A 431 22.73 -26.11 23.19
CA MET A 431 21.69 -27.13 22.96
C MET A 431 21.56 -27.58 21.50
N MET A 432 22.06 -26.83 20.50
CA MET A 432 22.11 -27.36 19.13
C MET A 432 23.12 -28.51 18.99
N ALA A 433 24.25 -28.42 19.71
CA ALA A 433 25.31 -29.43 19.65
C ALA A 433 25.03 -30.63 20.56
N VAL A 434 24.35 -30.42 21.69
CA VAL A 434 24.16 -31.46 22.71
C VAL A 434 22.71 -31.85 22.98
N GLY A 435 21.74 -31.05 22.56
CA GLY A 435 20.31 -31.29 22.79
C GLY A 435 19.57 -31.86 21.59
N ILE A 436 20.07 -31.62 20.36
CA ILE A 436 19.43 -32.11 19.13
C ILE A 436 20.18 -33.36 18.63
N PRO A 437 19.49 -34.50 18.41
CA PRO A 437 20.13 -35.71 17.91
C PRO A 437 20.77 -35.55 16.53
N ARG A 438 21.85 -36.32 16.29
CA ARG A 438 22.63 -36.27 15.04
C ARG A 438 21.87 -36.66 13.77
N TYR A 439 20.84 -37.50 13.89
CA TYR A 439 19.98 -37.89 12.76
C TYR A 439 19.09 -36.74 12.26
N ARG A 440 18.97 -35.65 13.04
CA ARG A 440 18.30 -34.40 12.66
C ARG A 440 19.29 -33.30 12.34
N LEU A 441 20.29 -33.11 13.20
CA LEU A 441 21.32 -32.10 13.04
C LEU A 441 22.72 -32.73 13.07
N PRO A 442 23.33 -32.97 11.91
CA PRO A 442 24.68 -33.51 11.83
C PRO A 442 25.69 -32.60 12.51
N ALA A 443 26.64 -33.21 13.22
CA ALA A 443 27.67 -32.47 13.94
C ALA A 443 28.59 -31.69 12.98
N ASP A 444 28.93 -32.26 11.82
CA ASP A 444 29.79 -31.61 10.82
C ASP A 444 29.15 -30.35 10.22
N VAL A 445 27.84 -30.38 9.96
CA VAL A 445 27.09 -29.20 9.48
C VAL A 445 27.18 -28.07 10.50
N LEU A 446 26.85 -28.34 11.76
CA LEU A 446 26.89 -27.33 12.82
C LEU A 446 28.31 -26.84 13.11
N GLN A 447 29.28 -27.75 13.21
CA GLN A 447 30.66 -27.37 13.52
C GLN A 447 31.32 -26.56 12.41
N ARG A 448 30.96 -26.77 11.14
CA ARG A 448 31.40 -25.90 10.04
C ARG A 448 30.91 -24.47 10.23
N GLU A 449 29.63 -24.28 10.56
CA GLU A 449 29.04 -22.95 10.77
C GLU A 449 29.58 -22.25 12.03
N ILE A 450 29.91 -23.01 13.08
CA ILE A 450 30.60 -22.48 14.26
C ILE A 450 32.04 -22.09 13.92
N ALA A 451 32.77 -22.93 13.20
CA ALA A 451 34.15 -22.65 12.79
C ALA A 451 34.23 -21.36 11.96
N ASP A 452 33.24 -21.15 11.11
CA ASP A 452 33.01 -19.92 10.37
C ASP A 452 32.96 -18.69 11.29
N ILE A 453 32.25 -18.73 12.42
CA ILE A 453 32.19 -17.61 13.38
C ILE A 453 33.51 -17.46 14.14
N VAL A 454 34.06 -18.58 14.65
CA VAL A 454 35.27 -18.58 15.51
C VAL A 454 36.54 -18.24 14.72
N SER A 455 36.54 -18.44 13.40
CA SER A 455 37.66 -18.04 12.52
C SER A 455 37.77 -16.53 12.31
N MET A 456 36.77 -15.74 12.74
CA MET A 456 36.84 -14.28 12.70
C MET A 456 37.90 -13.77 13.68
N ALA A 457 38.79 -12.89 13.23
CA ALA A 457 39.94 -12.42 14.01
C ALA A 457 39.60 -11.74 15.36
N ARG A 458 38.34 -11.37 15.57
CA ARG A 458 37.84 -10.66 16.76
C ARG A 458 36.99 -11.54 17.69
N VAL A 459 36.84 -12.82 17.39
CA VAL A 459 36.07 -13.76 18.20
C VAL A 459 37.03 -14.77 18.84
N ASN A 460 37.08 -14.80 20.18
CA ASN A 460 37.84 -15.80 20.92
C ASN A 460 36.89 -16.74 21.66
N LEU A 461 37.12 -18.05 21.55
CA LEU A 461 36.28 -19.07 22.19
C LEU A 461 37.10 -19.82 23.25
N TYR A 462 36.60 -19.80 24.49
CA TYR A 462 37.16 -20.52 25.63
C TYR A 462 36.20 -21.64 26.06
N LEU A 463 36.52 -22.88 25.68
CA LEU A 463 35.77 -24.07 26.08
C LEU A 463 36.16 -24.51 27.50
N ASN A 464 35.34 -25.35 28.14
CA ASN A 464 35.55 -25.82 29.52
C ASN A 464 35.76 -24.66 30.52
N SER A 465 35.15 -23.51 30.27
CA SER A 465 35.34 -22.26 30.99
C SER A 465 34.01 -21.76 31.57
N PRO A 466 33.41 -22.49 32.55
CA PRO A 466 32.16 -22.08 33.16
C PRO A 466 32.34 -20.77 33.93
N VAL A 467 31.46 -19.80 33.69
CA VAL A 467 31.39 -18.57 34.49
C VAL A 467 30.69 -18.88 35.81
N ARG A 468 31.40 -18.69 36.92
CA ARG A 468 30.98 -19.16 38.25
C ARG A 468 30.22 -18.10 39.05
N LEU A 469 29.59 -18.54 40.14
CA LEU A 469 28.95 -17.67 41.13
C LEU A 469 30.01 -16.90 41.93
N ASP A 470 29.71 -15.65 42.30
CA ASP A 470 30.59 -14.86 43.15
C ASP A 470 30.72 -15.53 44.54
N GLY A 471 31.94 -15.93 44.91
CA GLY A 471 32.25 -16.54 46.22
C GLY A 471 32.69 -18.00 46.20
N GLU A 472 32.75 -18.66 45.04
CA GLU A 472 33.34 -20.01 44.89
C GLU A 472 34.89 -19.96 44.85
N SER A 473 35.55 -20.89 45.55
CA SER A 473 36.99 -20.82 45.88
C SER A 473 37.95 -21.41 44.83
N ASP A 474 37.61 -21.34 43.54
CA ASP A 474 38.35 -22.01 42.46
C ASP A 474 38.56 -21.06 41.26
N SER A 475 39.58 -21.30 40.45
CA SER A 475 40.21 -20.34 39.52
C SER A 475 39.47 -19.99 38.20
N GLY A 476 38.14 -19.83 38.20
CA GLY A 476 37.34 -19.43 37.01
C GLY A 476 36.85 -17.97 37.02
N PRO A 477 36.43 -17.39 35.87
CA PRO A 477 35.88 -16.03 35.81
C PRO A 477 34.49 -15.97 36.47
N THR A 478 34.23 -14.92 37.26
CA THR A 478 32.89 -14.60 37.80
C THR A 478 32.26 -13.45 37.03
N LEU A 479 30.94 -13.26 37.14
CA LEU A 479 30.24 -12.15 36.49
C LEU A 479 30.85 -10.79 36.90
N THR A 480 31.21 -10.63 38.18
CA THR A 480 31.90 -9.42 38.66
C THR A 480 33.22 -9.19 37.94
N SER A 481 34.05 -10.23 37.83
CA SER A 481 35.35 -10.13 37.15
C SER A 481 35.23 -9.80 35.66
N LEU A 482 34.17 -10.26 34.99
CA LEU A 482 33.93 -9.96 33.58
C LEU A 482 33.49 -8.52 33.39
N ARG A 483 32.64 -7.99 34.28
CA ARG A 483 32.23 -6.57 34.22
C ARG A 483 33.39 -5.59 34.43
N ASP A 484 34.40 -5.99 35.20
CA ASP A 484 35.59 -5.16 35.42
C ASP A 484 36.56 -5.19 34.23
N GLN A 485 36.48 -6.21 33.36
CA GLN A 485 37.41 -6.44 32.25
C GLN A 485 36.86 -6.07 30.88
N TYR A 486 35.53 -6.05 30.71
CA TYR A 486 34.86 -5.83 29.42
C TYR A 486 33.92 -4.63 29.50
N ASP A 487 33.71 -3.95 28.36
CA ASP A 487 32.79 -2.81 28.29
C ASP A 487 31.31 -3.22 28.43
N ALA A 488 30.98 -4.48 28.08
CA ALA A 488 29.65 -5.06 28.26
C ALA A 488 29.72 -6.59 28.43
N VAL A 489 28.68 -7.19 29.01
CA VAL A 489 28.53 -8.64 29.19
C VAL A 489 27.18 -9.10 28.63
N PHE A 490 27.17 -10.18 27.85
CA PHE A 490 25.96 -10.85 27.36
C PHE A 490 25.83 -12.26 27.93
N LEU A 491 24.73 -12.54 28.62
CA LEU A 491 24.42 -13.83 29.24
C LEU A 491 23.52 -14.67 28.33
N ALA A 492 24.07 -15.75 27.77
CA ALA A 492 23.43 -16.67 26.83
C ALA A 492 23.59 -18.14 27.27
N VAL A 493 23.45 -18.40 28.58
CA VAL A 493 23.75 -19.69 29.23
C VAL A 493 22.76 -20.82 28.90
N GLY A 494 21.66 -20.53 28.20
CA GLY A 494 20.65 -21.53 27.83
C GLY A 494 19.89 -22.13 29.03
N THR A 495 19.18 -23.25 28.78
CA THR A 495 18.44 -24.01 29.80
C THR A 495 18.84 -25.49 29.76
N HIS A 496 20.04 -25.79 30.27
CA HIS A 496 20.68 -27.10 30.08
C HIS A 496 20.25 -28.18 31.08
N GLU A 497 19.47 -27.85 32.12
CA GLU A 497 19.05 -28.79 33.15
C GLU A 497 17.58 -29.19 32.98
N SER A 498 17.21 -30.43 33.32
CA SER A 498 15.82 -30.89 33.20
C SER A 498 15.00 -30.54 34.43
N MET A 499 13.73 -30.18 34.24
CA MET A 499 12.78 -30.08 35.36
C MET A 499 12.57 -31.46 36.01
N ARG A 500 12.51 -31.48 37.34
CA ARG A 500 12.26 -32.69 38.14
C ARG A 500 10.77 -32.87 38.40
N MET A 501 10.28 -34.10 38.31
CA MET A 501 8.86 -34.42 38.45
C MET A 501 8.41 -34.45 39.91
N ARG A 502 9.35 -34.69 40.83
CA ARG A 502 9.19 -34.79 42.29
C ARG A 502 8.19 -35.88 42.69
N ILE A 503 8.27 -37.03 42.04
CA ILE A 503 7.51 -38.23 42.38
C ILE A 503 8.37 -39.19 43.23
N PRO A 504 7.77 -40.03 44.08
CA PRO A 504 8.51 -41.08 44.79
C PRO A 504 9.24 -42.01 43.82
N GLY A 505 10.51 -42.33 44.10
CA GLY A 505 11.34 -43.22 43.29
C GLY A 505 12.03 -42.57 42.09
N GLU A 506 11.98 -41.25 41.94
CA GLU A 506 12.68 -40.53 40.85
C GLU A 506 14.22 -40.67 40.94
N GLU A 507 14.75 -41.04 42.10
CA GLU A 507 16.17 -41.29 42.38
C GLU A 507 16.66 -42.72 42.03
N LEU A 508 15.79 -43.60 41.52
CA LEU A 508 16.14 -44.99 41.21
C LEU A 508 17.08 -45.09 40.00
N ASP A 509 17.96 -46.10 40.01
CA ASP A 509 18.74 -46.48 38.83
C ASP A 509 17.80 -46.86 37.68
N GLY A 510 18.00 -46.29 36.50
CA GLY A 510 17.09 -46.39 35.35
C GLY A 510 16.05 -45.25 35.22
N VAL A 511 16.00 -44.27 36.13
CA VAL A 511 15.26 -43.01 35.90
C VAL A 511 16.24 -41.95 35.39
N LEU A 512 16.04 -41.51 34.15
CA LEU A 512 16.86 -40.52 33.45
C LEU A 512 16.05 -39.25 33.18
N HIS A 513 16.74 -38.19 32.78
CA HIS A 513 16.12 -36.89 32.50
C HIS A 513 16.50 -36.40 31.10
N GLY A 514 15.51 -35.96 30.31
CA GLY A 514 15.62 -35.86 28.86
C GLY A 514 16.78 -34.98 28.37
N ALA A 515 16.92 -33.76 28.87
CA ALA A 515 17.97 -32.85 28.41
C ALA A 515 19.37 -33.35 28.82
N GLU A 516 19.50 -33.90 30.04
CA GLU A 516 20.75 -34.49 30.53
C GLU A 516 21.13 -35.76 29.75
N TYR A 517 20.15 -36.60 29.45
CA TYR A 517 20.28 -37.83 28.67
C TYR A 517 20.79 -37.55 27.26
N LEU A 518 20.12 -36.64 26.53
CA LEU A 518 20.54 -36.25 25.17
C LEU A 518 21.92 -35.57 25.18
N ARG A 519 22.18 -34.72 26.19
CA ARG A 519 23.49 -34.06 26.37
C ARG A 519 24.61 -35.06 26.60
N GLN A 520 24.42 -36.00 27.53
CA GLN A 520 25.40 -37.03 27.83
C GLN A 520 25.70 -37.87 26.59
N LEU A 521 24.68 -38.33 25.87
CA LEU A 521 24.86 -39.09 24.64
C LEU A 521 25.65 -38.28 23.60
N SER A 522 25.26 -37.04 23.34
CA SER A 522 25.89 -36.21 22.32
C SER A 522 27.36 -35.95 22.64
N LEU A 523 27.68 -35.68 23.92
CA LEU A 523 29.05 -35.52 24.40
C LEU A 523 29.87 -36.81 24.26
N ALA A 524 29.29 -37.97 24.61
CA ALA A 524 29.93 -39.26 24.40
C ALA A 524 30.22 -39.53 22.91
N GLN A 525 29.26 -39.23 22.03
CA GLN A 525 29.43 -39.35 20.57
C GLN A 525 30.44 -38.35 19.99
N LEU A 526 30.65 -37.21 20.64
CA LEU A 526 31.67 -36.22 20.30
C LEU A 526 33.06 -36.60 20.86
N GLY A 527 33.15 -37.69 21.63
CA GLY A 527 34.41 -38.15 22.23
C GLY A 527 34.86 -37.30 23.43
N ALA A 528 33.92 -36.71 24.18
CA ALA A 528 34.25 -35.96 25.40
C ALA A 528 34.87 -36.89 26.45
N ASP A 529 36.01 -36.45 27.01
CA ASP A 529 36.77 -37.24 27.98
C ASP A 529 35.93 -37.61 29.22
N GLY A 530 35.86 -38.91 29.52
CA GLY A 530 35.15 -39.42 30.70
C GLY A 530 33.62 -39.44 30.60
N VAL A 531 33.04 -39.19 29.43
CA VAL A 531 31.59 -39.28 29.20
C VAL A 531 31.25 -40.54 28.41
N GLU A 532 30.52 -41.46 29.04
CA GLU A 532 30.05 -42.70 28.41
C GLU A 532 28.62 -42.54 27.86
N ILE A 533 28.29 -43.34 26.84
CA ILE A 533 26.92 -43.45 26.31
C ILE A 533 25.97 -43.84 27.45
N PRO A 534 24.82 -43.17 27.63
CA PRO A 534 23.88 -43.50 28.69
C PRO A 534 23.41 -44.95 28.61
N GLU A 535 23.47 -45.68 29.72
CA GLU A 535 22.93 -47.04 29.80
C GLU A 535 21.40 -47.00 29.84
N ILE A 536 20.74 -47.73 28.94
CA ILE A 536 19.28 -47.90 28.93
C ILE A 536 18.88 -49.37 28.91
N GLY A 537 17.69 -49.67 29.44
CA GLY A 537 17.08 -50.98 29.38
C GLY A 537 16.37 -51.27 28.06
N LYS A 538 15.76 -52.45 27.96
CA LYS A 538 15.05 -52.89 26.74
C LYS A 538 13.64 -52.31 26.60
N ARG A 539 12.97 -52.00 27.72
CA ARG A 539 11.65 -51.36 27.75
C ARG A 539 11.76 -49.97 28.34
N VAL A 540 11.58 -48.96 27.50
CA VAL A 540 11.78 -47.54 27.85
C VAL A 540 10.44 -46.81 27.79
N VAL A 541 10.14 -46.03 28.83
CA VAL A 541 9.07 -45.03 28.77
C VAL A 541 9.66 -43.63 28.77
N VAL A 542 9.18 -42.76 27.89
CA VAL A 542 9.53 -41.34 27.85
C VAL A 542 8.32 -40.52 28.28
N ILE A 543 8.49 -39.66 29.28
CA ILE A 543 7.41 -38.90 29.89
C ILE A 543 7.48 -37.46 29.39
N GLY A 544 6.54 -37.07 28.54
CA GLY A 544 6.52 -35.75 27.92
C GLY A 544 5.78 -35.76 26.58
N GLY A 545 5.66 -34.60 25.95
CA GLY A 545 5.03 -34.48 24.62
C GLY A 545 5.61 -33.39 23.72
N GLY A 546 6.72 -32.76 24.12
CA GLY A 546 7.44 -31.79 23.28
C GLY A 546 8.60 -32.45 22.53
N ASN A 547 9.33 -31.68 21.72
CA ASN A 547 10.41 -32.19 20.85
C ASN A 547 11.47 -33.01 21.61
N VAL A 548 11.88 -32.58 22.82
CA VAL A 548 12.82 -33.36 23.67
C VAL A 548 12.31 -34.76 23.98
N ALA A 549 10.99 -34.95 24.13
CA ALA A 549 10.40 -36.26 24.39
C ALA A 549 10.45 -37.15 23.14
N ILE A 550 10.17 -36.59 21.95
CA ILE A 550 10.31 -37.31 20.68
C ILE A 550 11.78 -37.68 20.46
N ASP A 551 12.67 -36.70 20.56
CA ASP A 551 14.11 -36.90 20.39
C ASP A 551 14.66 -37.95 21.37
N SER A 552 14.22 -37.93 22.63
CA SER A 552 14.61 -38.94 23.64
C SER A 552 14.12 -40.34 23.30
N ALA A 553 12.87 -40.47 22.81
CA ALA A 553 12.29 -41.77 22.45
C ALA A 553 13.00 -42.37 21.23
N MET A 554 13.20 -41.56 20.21
CA MET A 554 13.86 -41.92 18.96
C MET A 554 15.34 -42.26 19.18
N THR A 555 15.98 -41.54 20.11
CA THR A 555 17.35 -41.83 20.54
C THR A 555 17.43 -43.13 21.33
N ALA A 556 16.49 -43.39 22.25
CA ALA A 556 16.46 -44.64 23.00
C ALA A 556 16.32 -45.86 22.09
N ARG A 557 15.52 -45.74 21.02
CA ARG A 557 15.39 -46.79 20.00
C ARG A 557 16.72 -47.09 19.31
N ARG A 558 17.44 -46.04 18.89
CA ARG A 558 18.72 -46.12 18.17
C ARG A 558 19.87 -46.70 19.01
N ILE A 559 19.89 -46.47 20.32
CA ILE A 559 20.94 -47.02 21.21
C ILE A 559 20.58 -48.38 21.84
N GLY A 560 19.47 -49.01 21.41
CA GLY A 560 19.22 -50.43 21.67
C GLY A 560 17.98 -50.80 22.50
N ALA A 561 17.02 -49.89 22.68
CA ALA A 561 15.72 -50.24 23.28
C ALA A 561 14.86 -51.09 22.32
N ASP A 562 14.22 -52.14 22.82
CA ASP A 562 13.37 -53.04 22.04
C ASP A 562 11.91 -52.52 21.99
N GLU A 563 11.44 -51.88 23.06
CA GLU A 563 10.12 -51.26 23.19
C GLU A 563 10.27 -49.85 23.76
N VAL A 564 9.72 -48.85 23.05
CA VAL A 564 9.72 -47.45 23.49
C VAL A 564 8.29 -46.92 23.50
N THR A 565 7.87 -46.35 24.62
CA THR A 565 6.54 -45.75 24.77
C THR A 565 6.66 -44.29 25.23
N ILE A 566 6.04 -43.36 24.51
CA ILE A 566 5.83 -41.99 24.97
C ILE A 566 4.55 -41.92 25.77
N LEU A 567 4.64 -41.38 26.99
CA LEU A 567 3.53 -41.19 27.89
C LEU A 567 3.23 -39.70 28.03
N TYR A 568 2.06 -39.29 27.55
CA TYR A 568 1.63 -37.89 27.52
C TYR A 568 0.30 -37.68 28.25
N ARG A 569 0.25 -36.64 29.08
CA ARG A 569 -0.89 -36.36 29.96
C ARG A 569 -2.14 -35.81 29.24
N ARG A 570 -2.04 -35.50 27.95
CA ARG A 570 -3.16 -35.04 27.09
C ARG A 570 -3.27 -35.93 25.85
N THR A 571 -4.03 -35.52 24.84
CA THR A 571 -4.16 -36.24 23.57
C THR A 571 -3.12 -35.76 22.55
N ARG A 572 -3.09 -36.39 21.35
CA ARG A 572 -2.21 -36.00 20.24
C ARG A 572 -2.39 -34.53 19.87
N GLU A 573 -3.63 -34.05 19.78
CA GLU A 573 -3.97 -32.67 19.37
C GLU A 573 -3.35 -31.60 20.27
N GLU A 574 -3.03 -31.92 21.53
CA GLU A 574 -2.39 -30.97 22.44
C GLU A 574 -0.88 -31.22 22.63
N MET A 575 -0.25 -32.12 21.88
CA MET A 575 1.19 -32.33 21.93
C MET A 575 1.94 -31.09 21.40
N PRO A 576 2.91 -30.55 22.15
CA PRO A 576 3.74 -29.45 21.65
C PRO A 576 4.76 -29.83 20.58
N ALA A 577 5.00 -31.13 20.37
CA ALA A 577 5.95 -31.58 19.36
C ALA A 577 5.40 -31.37 17.95
N ASN A 578 6.30 -31.20 16.99
CA ASN A 578 5.94 -31.04 15.58
C ASN A 578 5.25 -32.30 15.04
N ASP A 579 4.17 -32.14 14.26
CA ASP A 579 3.35 -33.27 13.78
C ASP A 579 4.17 -34.29 12.98
N TRP A 580 5.07 -33.84 12.10
CA TRP A 580 5.91 -34.73 11.30
C TRP A 580 6.93 -35.52 12.14
N GLU A 581 7.40 -34.96 13.26
CA GLU A 581 8.30 -35.68 14.18
C GLU A 581 7.54 -36.77 14.96
N ILE A 582 6.26 -36.53 15.26
CA ILE A 582 5.38 -37.54 15.86
C ILE A 582 5.16 -38.68 14.87
N GLU A 583 4.88 -38.35 13.60
CA GLU A 583 4.71 -39.33 12.51
C GLU A 583 5.98 -40.16 12.28
N GLU A 584 7.15 -39.52 12.18
CA GLU A 584 8.45 -40.20 12.05
C GLU A 584 8.70 -41.17 13.22
N ALA A 585 8.28 -40.82 14.44
CA ALA A 585 8.40 -41.68 15.60
C ALA A 585 7.46 -42.89 15.57
N GLU A 586 6.23 -42.71 15.09
CA GLU A 586 5.28 -43.81 14.89
C GLU A 586 5.78 -44.79 13.82
N GLU A 587 6.36 -44.28 12.74
CA GLU A 587 6.98 -45.10 11.68
C GLU A 587 8.14 -45.95 12.18
N GLU A 588 8.92 -45.46 13.15
CA GLU A 588 10.01 -46.22 13.81
C GLU A 588 9.52 -47.15 14.93
N GLY A 589 8.20 -47.23 15.14
CA GLY A 589 7.57 -48.14 16.09
C GLY A 589 7.51 -47.62 17.54
N VAL A 590 7.66 -46.31 17.75
CA VAL A 590 7.41 -45.68 19.06
C VAL A 590 5.91 -45.71 19.36
N GLN A 591 5.55 -46.23 20.53
CA GLN A 591 4.16 -46.32 20.97
C GLN A 591 3.76 -45.07 21.75
N PHE A 592 2.49 -44.66 21.65
CA PHE A 592 1.97 -43.52 22.40
C PHE A 592 0.88 -43.95 23.39
N THR A 593 1.07 -43.56 24.66
CA THR A 593 0.05 -43.68 25.71
C THR A 593 -0.40 -42.27 26.09
N TYR A 594 -1.53 -41.86 25.53
CA TYR A 594 -2.18 -40.58 25.83
C TYR A 594 -2.97 -40.63 27.13
N LEU A 595 -3.30 -39.44 27.64
CA LEU A 595 -4.13 -39.26 28.84
C LEU A 595 -3.59 -40.03 30.06
N ALA A 596 -2.28 -40.01 30.26
CA ALA A 596 -1.63 -40.60 31.42
C ALA A 596 -0.48 -39.72 31.93
N THR A 597 -0.26 -39.70 33.25
CA THR A 597 0.95 -39.11 33.85
C THR A 597 1.50 -40.08 34.90
N PRO A 598 2.82 -40.19 35.10
CA PRO A 598 3.35 -40.98 36.20
C PRO A 598 3.12 -40.29 37.55
N VAL A 599 2.93 -41.08 38.60
CA VAL A 599 2.77 -40.61 39.99
C VAL A 599 3.77 -41.27 40.96
N GLU A 600 4.39 -42.38 40.58
CA GLU A 600 5.40 -43.09 41.37
C GLU A 600 6.27 -43.96 40.42
N ALA A 601 7.58 -43.96 40.64
CA ALA A 601 8.54 -44.88 40.01
C ALA A 601 8.80 -46.06 40.96
N ILE A 602 8.50 -47.28 40.50
CA ILE A 602 8.52 -48.49 41.32
C ILE A 602 9.84 -49.22 41.09
N GLY A 603 10.65 -49.32 42.14
CA GLY A 603 11.95 -50.00 42.11
C GLY A 603 11.91 -51.43 42.68
N LYS A 604 12.78 -52.29 42.16
CA LYS A 604 13.10 -53.61 42.73
C LYS A 604 14.62 -53.75 42.84
N GLY A 605 15.13 -53.76 44.07
CA GLY A 605 16.58 -53.87 44.33
C GLY A 605 17.38 -52.60 43.99
N GLY A 606 16.74 -51.42 44.06
CA GLY A 606 17.38 -50.13 43.76
C GLY A 606 17.32 -49.70 42.28
N ARG A 607 16.87 -50.58 41.38
CA ARG A 607 16.66 -50.31 39.95
C ARG A 607 15.18 -50.25 39.60
N LEU A 608 14.83 -49.42 38.63
CA LEU A 608 13.47 -49.26 38.11
C LEU A 608 12.93 -50.59 37.55
N ALA A 609 11.66 -50.89 37.84
CA ALA A 609 10.96 -52.08 37.32
C ALA A 609 9.58 -51.76 36.72
N ALA A 610 8.95 -50.67 37.14
CA ALA A 610 7.69 -50.17 36.58
C ALA A 610 7.48 -48.69 36.93
N VAL A 611 6.58 -48.02 36.22
CA VAL A 611 6.09 -46.67 36.55
C VAL A 611 4.59 -46.72 36.77
N ARG A 612 4.12 -46.28 37.95
CA ARG A 612 2.70 -46.15 38.24
C ARG A 612 2.16 -44.88 37.62
N CYS A 613 1.13 -45.03 36.81
CA CYS A 613 0.52 -43.98 36.03
C CYS A 613 -0.91 -43.71 36.49
N GLN A 614 -1.28 -42.44 36.53
CA GLN A 614 -2.62 -41.94 36.79
C GLN A 614 -3.29 -41.62 35.45
N ARG A 615 -4.49 -42.19 35.21
CA ARG A 615 -5.28 -41.83 34.02
C ARG A 615 -5.81 -40.40 34.11
N MET A 616 -5.86 -39.75 32.97
CA MET A 616 -6.30 -38.37 32.80
C MET A 616 -7.55 -38.31 31.92
N ARG A 617 -8.27 -37.20 32.03
CA ARG A 617 -9.27 -36.73 31.08
C ARG A 617 -9.01 -35.25 30.75
N LEU A 618 -9.51 -34.78 29.61
CA LEU A 618 -9.40 -33.37 29.27
C LEU A 618 -10.45 -32.54 30.04
N GLY A 619 -9.98 -31.47 30.67
CA GLY A 619 -10.79 -30.42 31.29
C GLY A 619 -10.98 -29.23 30.36
N GLU A 620 -11.23 -28.06 30.94
CA GLU A 620 -11.33 -26.80 30.21
C GLU A 620 -9.97 -26.38 29.62
N PRO A 621 -9.96 -25.64 28.49
CA PRO A 621 -8.77 -24.96 27.98
C PRO A 621 -8.04 -24.10 29.03
N ASP A 622 -6.72 -24.07 28.98
CA ASP A 622 -5.89 -23.08 29.66
C ASP A 622 -5.70 -21.81 28.82
N ASP A 623 -4.95 -20.84 29.35
CA ASP A 623 -4.72 -19.54 28.69
C ASP A 623 -3.97 -19.67 27.35
N SER A 624 -3.37 -20.84 27.07
CA SER A 624 -2.77 -21.16 25.77
C SER A 624 -3.75 -21.86 24.81
N GLY A 625 -5.03 -21.98 25.17
CA GLY A 625 -6.06 -22.69 24.40
C GLY A 625 -6.01 -24.22 24.54
N ARG A 626 -4.97 -24.78 25.17
CA ARG A 626 -4.81 -26.24 25.33
C ARG A 626 -5.65 -26.74 26.49
N ARG A 627 -6.34 -27.86 26.30
CA ARG A 627 -7.18 -28.44 27.36
C ARG A 627 -6.35 -28.93 28.55
N ARG A 628 -6.78 -28.59 29.77
CA ARG A 628 -6.06 -28.98 30.99
C ARG A 628 -6.20 -30.48 31.24
N PRO A 629 -5.12 -31.20 31.60
CA PRO A 629 -5.23 -32.60 32.02
C PRO A 629 -5.79 -32.66 33.44
N VAL A 630 -6.83 -33.48 33.65
CA VAL A 630 -7.50 -33.67 34.95
C VAL A 630 -7.40 -35.14 35.35
N PRO A 631 -6.88 -35.48 36.55
CA PRO A 631 -6.83 -36.86 37.04
C PRO A 631 -8.23 -37.49 37.14
N ILE A 632 -8.33 -38.77 36.76
CA ILE A 632 -9.50 -39.60 37.04
C ILE A 632 -9.28 -40.28 38.40
N GLU A 633 -9.92 -39.77 39.45
CA GLU A 633 -9.71 -40.25 40.83
C GLU A 633 -9.81 -41.78 40.94
N GLY A 634 -8.79 -42.39 41.54
CA GLY A 634 -8.71 -43.83 41.80
C GLY A 634 -8.31 -44.72 40.61
N ASP A 635 -8.15 -44.15 39.40
CA ASP A 635 -7.81 -44.90 38.18
C ASP A 635 -6.30 -44.84 37.90
N THR A 636 -5.57 -45.82 38.43
CA THR A 636 -4.12 -45.97 38.23
C THR A 636 -3.77 -47.32 37.61
N PHE A 637 -2.66 -47.37 36.88
CA PHE A 637 -2.12 -48.60 36.30
C PHE A 637 -0.58 -48.58 36.34
N ASP A 638 0.04 -49.75 36.46
CA ASP A 638 1.50 -49.88 36.48
C ASP A 638 1.99 -50.26 35.08
N LEU A 639 2.93 -49.49 34.52
CA LEU A 639 3.57 -49.74 33.24
C LEU A 639 4.95 -50.39 33.49
N PRO A 640 5.16 -51.68 33.17
CA PRO A 640 6.44 -52.36 33.40
C PRO A 640 7.52 -51.83 32.46
N VAL A 641 8.59 -51.25 33.01
CA VAL A 641 9.69 -50.66 32.25
C VAL A 641 11.01 -50.81 33.00
N ASP A 642 12.10 -50.82 32.25
CA ASP A 642 13.46 -50.93 32.77
C ASP A 642 14.16 -49.57 32.76
N THR A 643 13.63 -48.58 32.02
CA THR A 643 14.11 -47.20 31.99
C THR A 643 12.95 -46.21 31.83
N ALA A 644 12.99 -45.09 32.55
CA ALA A 644 12.06 -43.98 32.41
C ALA A 644 12.81 -42.67 32.15
N ILE A 645 12.54 -41.99 31.03
CA ILE A 645 13.17 -40.73 30.65
C ILE A 645 12.17 -39.59 30.87
N MET A 646 12.43 -38.72 31.85
CA MET A 646 11.59 -37.57 32.18
C MET A 646 11.90 -36.39 31.26
N ALA A 647 11.05 -36.12 30.26
CA ALA A 647 11.17 -35.04 29.29
C ALA A 647 10.05 -34.00 29.47
N ILE A 648 9.93 -33.48 30.69
CA ILE A 648 8.84 -32.59 31.13
C ILE A 648 9.18 -31.10 31.05
N GLY A 649 10.32 -30.77 30.44
CA GLY A 649 10.84 -29.43 30.17
C GLY A 649 12.18 -29.15 30.87
N GLN A 650 12.74 -27.97 30.60
CA GLN A 650 14.09 -27.58 31.01
C GLN A 650 14.07 -26.41 32.01
N THR A 651 15.21 -26.13 32.64
CA THR A 651 15.45 -25.03 33.58
C THR A 651 16.91 -24.54 33.50
N LEU A 652 17.20 -23.38 34.08
CA LEU A 652 18.55 -22.82 34.20
C LEU A 652 19.44 -23.61 35.18
N GLY A 653 18.86 -24.36 36.12
CA GLY A 653 19.61 -25.18 37.08
C GLY A 653 20.23 -24.42 38.26
N GLY A 654 20.19 -23.08 38.30
CA GLY A 654 20.75 -22.27 39.39
C GLY A 654 20.45 -20.76 39.29
N THR A 655 20.94 -19.98 40.26
CA THR A 655 20.81 -18.51 40.32
C THR A 655 22.14 -17.84 39.98
N ILE A 656 22.17 -16.90 39.04
CA ILE A 656 23.37 -16.09 38.76
C ILE A 656 23.42 -14.93 39.76
N SER A 657 24.51 -14.86 40.56
CA SER A 657 24.68 -13.82 41.58
C SER A 657 24.55 -12.41 40.98
N GLY A 658 23.77 -11.55 41.62
CA GLY A 658 23.59 -10.15 41.23
C GLY A 658 22.61 -9.91 40.07
N VAL A 659 22.08 -10.95 39.42
CA VAL A 659 21.08 -10.85 38.35
C VAL A 659 19.72 -11.34 38.84
N GLU A 660 18.68 -10.54 38.66
CA GLU A 660 17.33 -10.91 39.08
C GLU A 660 16.76 -12.04 38.20
N GLN A 661 15.89 -12.86 38.80
CA GLN A 661 15.16 -13.92 38.09
C GLN A 661 13.65 -13.71 38.17
N THR A 662 12.95 -14.11 37.13
CA THR A 662 11.50 -14.16 37.08
C THR A 662 10.96 -15.22 38.05
N ARG A 663 9.65 -15.20 38.33
CA ARG A 663 8.99 -16.24 39.15
C ARG A 663 9.14 -17.66 38.61
N ARG A 664 9.45 -17.81 37.31
CA ARG A 664 9.67 -19.10 36.66
C ARG A 664 11.14 -19.57 36.73
N GLY A 665 12.02 -18.77 37.33
CA GLY A 665 13.45 -19.07 37.47
C GLY A 665 14.32 -18.60 36.30
N TRP A 666 13.75 -17.95 35.27
CA TRP A 666 14.47 -17.35 34.13
C TRP A 666 15.18 -16.05 34.52
N ILE A 667 16.24 -15.66 33.81
CA ILE A 667 16.86 -14.34 33.95
C ILE A 667 15.82 -13.25 33.64
N ALA A 668 15.66 -12.30 34.55
CA ALA A 668 14.82 -11.13 34.32
C ALA A 668 15.60 -10.10 33.49
N ALA A 669 15.08 -9.80 32.31
CA ALA A 669 15.58 -8.76 31.42
C ALA A 669 14.42 -7.95 30.86
N ASP A 670 14.69 -6.70 30.51
CA ASP A 670 13.71 -5.83 29.84
C ASP A 670 13.30 -6.43 28.49
N PRO A 671 12.00 -6.51 28.16
CA PRO A 671 11.52 -7.22 26.98
C PRO A 671 11.91 -6.56 25.65
N VAL A 672 12.27 -5.27 25.64
CA VAL A 672 12.65 -4.52 24.43
C VAL A 672 14.18 -4.52 24.28
N THR A 673 14.88 -4.15 25.35
CA THR A 673 16.32 -3.89 25.34
C THR A 673 17.14 -5.12 25.74
N LEU A 674 16.53 -6.13 26.38
CA LEU A 674 17.21 -7.30 26.94
C LEU A 674 18.27 -6.97 27.99
N GLN A 675 18.24 -5.75 28.54
CA GLN A 675 19.10 -5.36 29.65
C GLN A 675 18.58 -5.96 30.96
N THR A 676 19.50 -6.46 31.79
CA THR A 676 19.16 -6.97 33.13
C THR A 676 19.03 -5.82 34.13
N ASN A 677 18.81 -6.14 35.41
CA ASN A 677 18.89 -5.17 36.50
C ASN A 677 20.30 -4.56 36.69
N GLN A 678 21.33 -5.08 36.02
CA GLN A 678 22.71 -4.59 36.08
C GLN A 678 23.06 -3.81 34.80
N PRO A 679 23.42 -2.52 34.89
CA PRO A 679 23.87 -1.74 33.74
C PRO A 679 25.08 -2.39 33.05
N GLY A 680 25.06 -2.41 31.72
CA GLY A 680 26.09 -3.07 30.89
C GLY A 680 26.00 -4.60 30.84
N VAL A 681 25.02 -5.21 31.51
CA VAL A 681 24.77 -6.66 31.45
C VAL A 681 23.44 -6.93 30.77
N PHE A 682 23.50 -7.66 29.66
CA PHE A 682 22.36 -8.05 28.83
C PHE A 682 22.19 -9.56 28.88
N ALA A 683 20.99 -10.06 28.63
CA ALA A 683 20.72 -11.50 28.62
C ALA A 683 19.72 -11.87 27.52
N GLY A 684 19.88 -13.04 26.90
CA GLY A 684 19.02 -13.47 25.81
C GLY A 684 19.02 -14.97 25.56
N GLY A 685 18.21 -15.41 24.59
CA GLY A 685 17.95 -16.82 24.33
C GLY A 685 17.17 -17.50 25.47
N ASP A 686 17.29 -18.82 25.55
CA ASP A 686 16.49 -19.62 26.48
C ASP A 686 16.63 -19.23 27.95
N ALA A 687 17.75 -18.61 28.32
CA ALA A 687 17.98 -18.13 29.69
C ALA A 687 16.97 -17.06 30.11
N VAL A 688 16.37 -16.32 29.17
CA VAL A 688 15.37 -15.27 29.42
C VAL A 688 13.97 -15.74 29.03
N SER A 689 13.81 -16.34 27.85
CA SER A 689 12.50 -16.75 27.32
C SER A 689 12.01 -18.10 27.88
N GLY A 690 12.89 -18.90 28.46
CA GLY A 690 12.70 -20.35 28.54
C GLY A 690 13.00 -21.03 27.20
N PRO A 691 12.93 -22.37 27.12
CA PRO A 691 13.28 -23.14 25.92
C PRO A 691 12.59 -22.62 24.67
N ALA A 692 13.37 -22.16 23.70
CA ALA A 692 12.92 -21.59 22.45
C ALA A 692 13.62 -22.26 21.27
N SER A 693 13.18 -21.97 20.06
CA SER A 693 13.81 -22.45 18.84
C SER A 693 15.09 -21.67 18.50
N VAL A 694 15.96 -22.26 17.66
CA VAL A 694 17.21 -21.63 17.20
C VAL A 694 16.98 -20.24 16.60
N VAL A 695 15.92 -20.09 15.79
CA VAL A 695 15.61 -18.83 15.11
C VAL A 695 15.16 -17.74 16.10
N GLU A 696 14.48 -18.09 17.18
CA GLU A 696 14.09 -17.16 18.24
C GLU A 696 15.28 -16.72 19.08
N ALA A 697 16.22 -17.63 19.35
CA ALA A 697 17.47 -17.31 20.04
C ALA A 697 18.33 -16.32 19.24
N VAL A 698 18.41 -16.49 17.92
CA VAL A 698 19.09 -15.53 17.02
C VAL A 698 18.32 -14.20 16.96
N GLY A 699 16.99 -14.23 16.90
CA GLY A 699 16.17 -13.01 16.99
C GLY A 699 16.40 -12.21 18.27
N ALA A 700 16.54 -12.89 19.41
CA ALA A 700 16.93 -12.26 20.68
C ALA A 700 18.35 -11.70 20.61
N ALA A 701 19.28 -12.40 19.95
CA ALA A 701 20.64 -11.91 19.74
C ALA A 701 20.66 -10.59 18.96
N HIS A 702 19.92 -10.47 17.85
CA HIS A 702 19.86 -9.22 17.07
C HIS A 702 19.35 -8.03 17.91
N ARG A 703 18.31 -8.27 18.74
CA ARG A 703 17.83 -7.24 19.68
C ARG A 703 18.89 -6.86 20.71
N ALA A 704 19.64 -7.84 21.23
CA ALA A 704 20.71 -7.61 22.20
C ALA A 704 21.90 -6.87 21.57
N VAL A 705 22.29 -7.21 20.34
CA VAL A 705 23.37 -6.55 19.58
C VAL A 705 23.09 -5.06 19.45
N GLU A 706 21.87 -4.68 19.04
CA GLU A 706 21.49 -3.27 18.95
C GLU A 706 21.52 -2.58 20.32
N SER A 707 21.08 -3.25 21.38
CA SER A 707 21.13 -2.70 22.74
C SER A 707 22.56 -2.50 23.24
N ILE A 708 23.43 -3.48 23.03
CA ILE A 708 24.84 -3.44 23.41
C ILE A 708 25.55 -2.34 22.60
N ARG A 709 25.32 -2.28 21.29
CA ARG A 709 25.86 -1.23 20.40
C ARG A 709 25.51 0.16 20.93
N ARG A 710 24.22 0.44 21.18
CA ARG A 710 23.77 1.73 21.72
C ARG A 710 24.41 2.05 23.07
N TYR A 711 24.45 1.06 23.97
CA TYR A 711 25.07 1.21 25.28
C TYR A 711 26.57 1.58 25.16
N LEU A 712 27.32 0.90 24.29
CA LEU A 712 28.74 1.15 24.06
C LEU A 712 29.03 2.49 23.36
N LEU A 713 28.08 2.99 22.57
CA LEU A 713 28.14 4.31 21.92
C LEU A 713 27.61 5.45 22.81
N GLY A 714 27.03 5.14 23.98
CA GLY A 714 26.42 6.14 24.87
C GLY A 714 25.07 6.67 24.35
N GLU A 715 24.42 5.93 23.45
CA GLU A 715 23.09 6.22 22.92
C GLU A 715 22.00 5.70 23.87
N GLU A 716 20.80 6.28 23.79
CA GLU A 716 19.66 5.81 24.57
C GLU A 716 19.16 4.44 24.07
N VAL A 717 19.33 3.40 24.90
CA VAL A 717 19.14 1.98 24.53
C VAL A 717 17.71 1.66 24.07
N ALA A 718 16.71 2.32 24.65
CA ALA A 718 15.28 2.06 24.40
C ALA A 718 14.63 2.97 23.35
N LEU A 719 15.29 4.07 22.94
CA LEU A 719 14.66 5.12 22.14
C LEU A 719 14.12 4.60 20.79
N GLY A 720 12.82 4.79 20.56
CA GLY A 720 12.15 4.43 19.30
C GLY A 720 12.02 2.92 19.05
N ARG A 721 12.23 2.06 20.06
CA ARG A 721 12.13 0.60 19.95
C ARG A 721 10.86 0.10 20.63
N SER A 722 10.20 -0.87 20.01
CA SER A 722 9.03 -1.56 20.56
C SER A 722 9.27 -3.07 20.55
N ALA A 723 8.55 -3.80 21.43
CA ALA A 723 8.54 -5.26 21.43
C ALA A 723 7.45 -5.86 20.52
N GLU A 724 6.63 -5.01 19.90
CA GLU A 724 5.48 -5.42 19.09
C GLU A 724 5.87 -5.56 17.61
N ALA A 725 5.33 -6.58 16.94
CA ALA A 725 5.51 -6.77 15.51
C ALA A 725 4.80 -5.65 14.72
N VAL A 726 5.28 -5.36 13.51
CA VAL A 726 4.61 -4.42 12.60
C VAL A 726 3.21 -4.96 12.27
N GLU A 727 2.18 -4.13 12.43
CA GLU A 727 0.83 -4.49 12.00
C GLU A 727 0.80 -4.62 10.48
N LEU A 728 0.47 -5.82 10.00
CA LEU A 728 0.47 -6.14 8.57
C LEU A 728 -0.85 -5.79 7.87
N SER A 729 -1.89 -5.44 8.63
CA SER A 729 -3.26 -5.23 8.11
C SER A 729 -3.39 -4.06 7.14
N ASP A 730 -2.50 -3.09 7.23
CA ASP A 730 -2.55 -1.86 6.44
C ASP A 730 -1.71 -1.96 5.15
N ILE A 731 -1.12 -3.13 4.87
CA ILE A 731 -0.28 -3.35 3.70
C ILE A 731 -1.10 -3.98 2.56
N ASP A 732 -1.18 -3.27 1.43
CA ASP A 732 -1.72 -3.80 0.18
C ASP A 732 -0.68 -4.65 -0.55
N TYR A 733 -0.69 -5.95 -0.26
CA TYR A 733 0.21 -6.93 -0.87
C TYR A 733 -0.26 -7.36 -2.26
N TYR A 734 0.68 -7.54 -3.17
CA TYR A 734 0.43 -8.11 -4.49
C TYR A 734 -0.23 -9.49 -4.41
N ASP A 735 -1.32 -9.66 -5.14
CA ASP A 735 -2.06 -10.92 -5.28
C ASP A 735 -2.25 -11.24 -6.78
N PRO A 736 -1.47 -12.19 -7.33
CA PRO A 736 -1.51 -12.47 -8.76
C PRO A 736 -2.82 -13.19 -9.16
N ALA A 737 -3.43 -12.73 -10.25
CA ALA A 737 -4.64 -13.35 -10.80
C ALA A 737 -4.39 -14.80 -11.29
N GLU A 738 -3.23 -15.06 -11.88
CA GLU A 738 -2.75 -16.38 -12.28
C GLU A 738 -1.54 -16.80 -11.44
N TRP A 739 -1.49 -18.06 -11.01
CA TRP A 739 -0.40 -18.58 -10.20
C TRP A 739 -0.18 -20.08 -10.42
N ASP A 740 1.02 -20.58 -10.10
CA ASP A 740 1.42 -21.98 -10.29
C ASP A 740 0.72 -22.93 -9.33
N ARG A 741 -0.19 -23.78 -9.83
CA ARG A 741 -0.98 -24.75 -9.05
C ARG A 741 -0.25 -26.06 -8.73
N SER A 742 1.06 -26.13 -8.94
CA SER A 742 1.86 -27.29 -8.59
C SER A 742 1.77 -27.60 -7.09
N PRO A 743 1.61 -28.89 -6.70
CA PRO A 743 1.53 -29.27 -5.30
C PRO A 743 2.85 -29.02 -4.59
N ARG A 744 2.78 -28.73 -3.28
CA ARG A 744 3.97 -28.61 -2.42
C ARG A 744 4.78 -29.91 -2.44
N LEU A 745 6.08 -29.78 -2.69
CA LEU A 745 7.00 -30.93 -2.62
C LEU A 745 7.18 -31.40 -1.17
N GLN A 746 7.16 -32.72 -0.97
CA GLN A 746 7.42 -33.36 0.31
C GLN A 746 8.91 -33.55 0.52
N MET A 747 9.40 -33.41 1.76
CA MET A 747 10.79 -33.67 2.11
C MET A 747 11.12 -35.14 1.85
N PRO A 748 12.13 -35.45 0.99
CA PRO A 748 12.62 -36.80 0.86
C PRO A 748 13.23 -37.25 2.19
N HIS A 749 12.76 -38.38 2.72
CA HIS A 749 13.28 -38.97 3.95
C HIS A 749 13.68 -40.43 3.73
N ARG A 750 14.56 -40.94 4.60
CA ARG A 750 14.96 -42.35 4.59
C ARG A 750 13.78 -43.24 5.00
N PRO A 751 13.55 -44.38 4.32
CA PRO A 751 12.58 -45.38 4.76
C PRO A 751 12.87 -45.84 6.19
N ALA A 752 11.83 -46.12 6.99
CA ALA A 752 11.99 -46.50 8.39
C ALA A 752 12.96 -47.69 8.60
N ASP A 753 12.94 -48.68 7.72
CA ASP A 753 13.83 -49.85 7.76
C ASP A 753 15.32 -49.52 7.48
N ASP A 754 15.62 -48.31 6.96
CA ASP A 754 16.95 -47.82 6.59
C ASP A 754 17.40 -46.63 7.48
N ARG A 755 16.72 -46.41 8.61
CA ARG A 755 17.13 -45.47 9.65
C ARG A 755 18.07 -46.19 10.62
N ASP A 756 19.35 -46.23 10.26
CA ASP A 756 20.45 -46.81 11.05
C ASP A 756 20.79 -45.99 12.33
N GLU A 757 21.86 -46.36 13.05
CA GLU A 757 22.13 -45.89 14.42
C GLU A 757 21.99 -44.37 14.57
N PHE A 758 22.45 -43.50 13.65
CA PHE A 758 22.26 -42.03 13.75
C PHE A 758 22.36 -41.26 12.40
N GLY A 759 22.15 -41.90 11.24
CA GLY A 759 22.18 -41.20 9.94
C GLY A 759 21.05 -40.18 9.75
N GLU A 760 21.27 -39.14 8.93
CA GLU A 760 20.23 -38.12 8.65
C GLU A 760 18.96 -38.75 8.08
N VAL A 761 17.82 -38.49 8.72
CA VAL A 761 16.50 -38.99 8.27
C VAL A 761 16.02 -38.20 7.05
N ASN A 762 16.05 -36.87 7.14
CA ASN A 762 15.66 -35.98 6.05
C ASN A 762 16.84 -35.77 5.10
N LEU A 763 16.64 -35.99 3.81
CA LEU A 763 17.71 -36.01 2.78
C LEU A 763 17.88 -34.67 2.05
N GLY A 764 16.96 -33.73 2.21
CA GLY A 764 16.99 -32.43 1.54
C GLY A 764 16.45 -32.48 0.11
N PHE A 765 16.34 -31.30 -0.52
CA PHE A 765 15.95 -31.17 -1.92
C PHE A 765 17.16 -31.20 -2.84
N THR A 766 17.01 -31.85 -4.00
CA THR A 766 17.89 -31.61 -5.15
C THR A 766 17.72 -30.17 -5.66
N GLU A 767 18.70 -29.65 -6.41
CA GLU A 767 18.62 -28.32 -7.02
C GLU A 767 17.33 -28.11 -7.82
N ALA A 768 16.95 -29.09 -8.64
CA ALA A 768 15.74 -29.03 -9.45
C ALA A 768 14.46 -28.98 -8.61
N GLN A 769 14.41 -29.73 -7.52
CA GLN A 769 13.27 -29.69 -6.58
C GLN A 769 13.21 -28.34 -5.86
N ALA A 770 14.35 -27.80 -5.43
CA ALA A 770 14.42 -26.50 -4.76
C ALA A 770 13.98 -25.36 -5.69
N ILE A 771 14.46 -25.36 -6.94
CA ILE A 771 14.03 -24.38 -7.96
C ILE A 771 12.52 -24.47 -8.20
N ALA A 772 12.00 -25.70 -8.39
CA ALA A 772 10.58 -25.92 -8.63
C ALA A 772 9.70 -25.44 -7.46
N GLU A 773 10.08 -25.77 -6.22
CA GLU A 773 9.35 -25.32 -5.04
C GLU A 773 9.46 -23.81 -4.83
N ALA A 774 10.62 -23.20 -5.09
CA ALA A 774 10.81 -21.76 -4.97
C ALA A 774 9.94 -20.96 -5.95
N ARG A 775 9.73 -21.46 -7.17
CA ARG A 775 8.86 -20.85 -8.18
C ARG A 775 7.38 -20.82 -7.80
N ARG A 776 6.96 -21.57 -6.77
CA ARG A 776 5.60 -21.48 -6.20
C ARG A 776 5.36 -20.19 -5.42
N CYS A 777 6.40 -19.42 -5.09
CA CYS A 777 6.25 -18.14 -4.38
C CYS A 777 5.37 -17.16 -5.16
N LEU A 778 4.38 -16.55 -4.50
CA LEU A 778 3.45 -15.57 -5.12
C LEU A 778 4.08 -14.18 -5.34
N ALA A 779 5.33 -13.96 -4.94
CA ALA A 779 5.95 -12.64 -4.99
C ALA A 779 5.13 -11.52 -4.27
N CYS A 780 4.41 -11.81 -3.18
CA CYS A 780 3.47 -10.87 -2.54
C CYS A 780 4.05 -9.49 -2.13
N GLY A 781 5.33 -9.41 -1.74
CA GLY A 781 6.02 -8.13 -1.49
C GLY A 781 6.50 -7.36 -2.73
N VAL A 782 6.36 -7.95 -3.93
CA VAL A 782 6.99 -7.57 -5.21
C VAL A 782 8.52 -7.50 -5.08
N CYS A 783 9.08 -6.45 -4.49
CA CYS A 783 10.48 -6.48 -4.06
C CYS A 783 10.68 -7.56 -2.99
N SER A 784 11.50 -8.55 -3.33
CA SER A 784 11.84 -9.67 -2.44
C SER A 784 12.92 -9.33 -1.39
N GLU A 785 13.50 -8.13 -1.44
CA GLU A 785 14.66 -7.73 -0.63
C GLU A 785 15.84 -8.70 -0.76
N CYS A 786 16.12 -9.17 -1.99
CA CYS A 786 17.30 -10.00 -2.28
C CYS A 786 18.63 -9.23 -2.30
N MET A 787 18.58 -7.90 -2.21
CA MET A 787 19.72 -6.96 -2.24
C MET A 787 20.61 -7.02 -3.49
N ALA A 788 20.24 -7.80 -4.51
CA ALA A 788 21.01 -7.90 -5.75
C ALA A 788 21.10 -6.55 -6.50
N CYS A 789 20.01 -5.78 -6.52
CA CYS A 789 19.96 -4.48 -7.15
C CYS A 789 20.88 -3.45 -6.47
N GLU A 790 21.01 -3.50 -5.14
CA GLU A 790 21.92 -2.65 -4.38
C GLU A 790 23.38 -3.01 -4.69
N LYS A 791 23.72 -4.31 -4.64
CA LYS A 791 25.06 -4.81 -4.97
C LYS A 791 25.50 -4.49 -6.40
N ALA A 792 24.56 -4.47 -7.36
CA ALA A 792 24.82 -4.11 -8.75
C ALA A 792 24.91 -2.59 -8.99
N CYS A 793 24.43 -1.76 -8.07
CA CYS A 793 24.35 -0.31 -8.27
C CYS A 793 25.72 0.36 -8.04
N GLY A 794 26.51 0.52 -9.11
CA GLY A 794 27.82 1.18 -9.02
C GLY A 794 27.79 2.64 -8.54
N ALA A 795 26.65 3.31 -8.64
CA ALA A 795 26.46 4.68 -8.15
C ALA A 795 26.03 4.77 -6.67
N GLY A 796 25.57 3.67 -6.06
CA GLY A 796 25.03 3.67 -4.69
C GLY A 796 23.69 4.41 -4.56
N ALA A 797 22.86 4.38 -5.61
CA ALA A 797 21.56 5.07 -5.64
C ALA A 797 20.42 4.28 -4.98
N VAL A 798 20.50 2.94 -4.94
CA VAL A 798 19.45 2.09 -4.34
C VAL A 798 19.47 2.26 -2.82
N ASP A 799 18.29 2.42 -2.22
CA ASP A 799 18.12 2.61 -0.78
C ASP A 799 16.83 1.93 -0.31
N HIS A 800 16.95 0.70 0.20
CA HIS A 800 15.82 -0.08 0.71
C HIS A 800 15.17 0.49 1.98
N SER A 801 15.78 1.51 2.60
CA SER A 801 15.32 2.14 3.86
C SER A 801 14.50 3.41 3.64
N ALA A 802 14.40 3.90 2.41
CA ALA A 802 13.63 5.10 2.08
C ALA A 802 12.16 5.01 2.54
N GLN A 803 11.60 6.15 2.96
CA GLN A 803 10.22 6.27 3.43
C GLN A 803 9.49 7.37 2.64
N ASP A 804 8.16 7.30 2.66
CA ASP A 804 7.32 8.34 2.08
C ASP A 804 7.57 9.68 2.80
N GLU A 805 7.55 10.77 2.03
CA GLU A 805 7.74 12.12 2.53
C GLU A 805 6.45 12.92 2.32
N LEU A 806 5.98 13.62 3.36
CA LEU A 806 4.88 14.57 3.26
C LEU A 806 5.44 15.98 3.08
N ILE A 807 5.08 16.64 1.98
CA ILE A 807 5.57 17.96 1.59
C ILE A 807 4.39 18.93 1.54
N ASP A 808 4.44 19.99 2.35
CA ASP A 808 3.45 21.07 2.30
C ASP A 808 3.87 22.16 1.31
N ILE A 809 2.98 22.50 0.38
CA ILE A 809 3.25 23.41 -0.74
C ILE A 809 2.13 24.45 -0.84
N ASP A 810 2.49 25.72 -0.78
CA ASP A 810 1.56 26.82 -0.98
C ASP A 810 1.46 27.24 -2.45
N VAL A 811 0.23 27.28 -2.98
CA VAL A 811 -0.05 27.67 -4.38
C VAL A 811 -1.27 28.57 -4.49
N GLY A 812 -1.31 29.42 -5.52
CA GLY A 812 -2.46 30.29 -5.78
C GLY A 812 -3.54 29.67 -6.66
N ALA A 813 -3.15 28.71 -7.50
CA ALA A 813 -4.03 28.03 -8.43
C ALA A 813 -3.70 26.55 -8.53
N ILE A 814 -4.72 25.72 -8.75
CA ILE A 814 -4.57 24.28 -8.99
C ILE A 814 -5.19 23.94 -10.35
N VAL A 815 -4.50 23.15 -11.17
CA VAL A 815 -5.03 22.61 -12.43
C VAL A 815 -5.08 21.09 -12.32
N VAL A 816 -6.27 20.52 -12.45
CA VAL A 816 -6.51 19.08 -12.42
C VAL A 816 -6.40 18.53 -13.84
N ALA A 817 -5.48 17.59 -14.05
CA ALA A 817 -5.11 17.03 -15.34
C ALA A 817 -4.87 15.51 -15.30
N ILE A 818 -5.56 14.80 -14.41
CA ILE A 818 -5.34 13.36 -14.13
C ILE A 818 -5.78 12.40 -15.25
N GLY A 819 -6.15 12.91 -16.43
CA GLY A 819 -6.46 12.07 -17.59
C GLY A 819 -7.73 11.24 -17.42
N TYR A 820 -7.66 9.98 -17.84
CA TYR A 820 -8.76 9.02 -17.95
C TYR A 820 -8.18 7.60 -17.83
N ASP A 821 -9.02 6.57 -17.68
CA ASP A 821 -8.63 5.17 -17.85
C ASP A 821 -9.47 4.47 -18.93
N THR A 822 -8.98 3.34 -19.46
CA THR A 822 -9.77 2.48 -20.35
C THR A 822 -10.61 1.50 -19.54
N TRP A 823 -11.90 1.43 -19.83
CA TRP A 823 -12.81 0.50 -19.15
C TRP A 823 -12.48 -0.96 -19.45
N ASP A 824 -12.45 -1.80 -18.40
CA ASP A 824 -12.29 -3.25 -18.52
C ASP A 824 -13.54 -3.90 -19.13
N PRO A 825 -13.46 -4.50 -20.33
CA PRO A 825 -14.60 -5.11 -21.00
C PRO A 825 -14.92 -6.53 -20.53
N SER A 826 -14.23 -7.08 -19.53
CA SER A 826 -14.50 -8.41 -18.96
C SER A 826 -15.97 -8.64 -18.57
N PRO A 827 -16.74 -7.65 -18.10
CA PRO A 827 -18.18 -7.82 -17.84
C PRO A 827 -19.04 -8.09 -19.08
N MET A 828 -18.58 -7.80 -20.30
CA MET A 828 -19.28 -8.07 -21.56
C MET A 828 -18.95 -9.48 -22.06
N LEU A 829 -19.56 -10.49 -21.43
CA LEU A 829 -19.30 -11.91 -21.69
C LEU A 829 -19.49 -12.28 -23.17
N GLU A 830 -20.37 -11.59 -23.89
CA GLU A 830 -20.63 -11.78 -25.32
C GLU A 830 -19.42 -11.47 -26.21
N TYR A 831 -18.43 -10.70 -25.74
CA TYR A 831 -17.21 -10.41 -26.48
C TYR A 831 -16.01 -11.27 -26.05
N GLY A 832 -16.12 -11.96 -24.91
CA GLY A 832 -15.15 -12.98 -24.49
C GLY A 832 -13.76 -12.45 -24.13
N TYR A 833 -13.63 -11.18 -23.77
CA TYR A 833 -12.37 -10.65 -23.22
C TYR A 833 -11.99 -11.35 -21.91
N GLY A 834 -10.71 -11.67 -21.73
CA GLY A 834 -10.21 -12.47 -20.61
C GLY A 834 -10.54 -13.98 -20.67
N VAL A 835 -11.39 -14.41 -21.61
CA VAL A 835 -11.74 -15.82 -21.83
C VAL A 835 -11.12 -16.36 -23.12
N TYR A 836 -11.19 -15.58 -24.20
CA TYR A 836 -10.62 -15.94 -25.49
C TYR A 836 -9.25 -15.26 -25.64
N PRO A 837 -8.17 -16.02 -25.88
CA PRO A 837 -6.81 -15.47 -25.98
C PRO A 837 -6.67 -14.35 -27.02
N GLU A 838 -7.36 -14.49 -28.15
CA GLU A 838 -7.21 -13.58 -29.30
C GLU A 838 -8.21 -12.41 -29.33
N VAL A 839 -8.76 -12.07 -28.15
CA VAL A 839 -9.58 -10.86 -27.95
C VAL A 839 -8.74 -9.85 -27.15
N TYR A 840 -8.46 -8.73 -27.79
CA TYR A 840 -7.63 -7.64 -27.27
C TYR A 840 -8.44 -6.36 -27.14
N THR A 841 -8.01 -5.45 -26.29
CA THR A 841 -8.43 -4.05 -26.25
C THR A 841 -7.62 -3.22 -27.25
N GLY A 842 -8.14 -2.05 -27.61
CA GLY A 842 -7.42 -1.12 -28.49
C GLY A 842 -6.05 -0.71 -27.93
N LEU A 843 -5.93 -0.50 -26.62
CA LEU A 843 -4.66 -0.09 -26.00
C LEU A 843 -3.63 -1.23 -25.95
N GLU A 844 -4.05 -2.49 -25.84
CA GLU A 844 -3.13 -3.63 -26.00
C GLU A 844 -2.54 -3.67 -27.41
N ILE A 845 -3.35 -3.41 -28.45
CA ILE A 845 -2.85 -3.33 -29.83
C ILE A 845 -1.89 -2.14 -30.01
N GLU A 846 -2.12 -1.01 -29.33
CA GLU A 846 -1.14 0.09 -29.32
C GLU A 846 0.21 -0.37 -28.78
N ARG A 847 0.21 -1.15 -27.68
CA ARG A 847 1.45 -1.68 -27.10
C ARG A 847 2.14 -2.66 -28.04
N LEU A 848 1.40 -3.60 -28.65
CA LEU A 848 1.97 -4.52 -29.65
C LEU A 848 2.53 -3.78 -30.88
N SER A 849 1.85 -2.74 -31.35
CA SER A 849 2.29 -1.94 -32.49
C SER A 849 3.50 -1.06 -32.14
N ASN A 850 3.69 -0.67 -30.89
CA ASN A 850 4.74 0.27 -30.52
C ASN A 850 6.13 -0.37 -30.64
N ALA A 851 7.07 0.32 -31.30
CA ALA A 851 8.45 -0.17 -31.48
C ALA A 851 9.22 -0.35 -30.17
N SER A 852 8.84 0.36 -29.10
CA SER A 852 9.36 0.17 -27.73
C SER A 852 8.40 -0.64 -26.85
N GLY A 853 7.42 -1.32 -27.46
CA GLY A 853 6.50 -2.24 -26.80
C GLY A 853 7.05 -3.66 -26.67
N PRO A 854 6.24 -4.59 -26.14
CA PRO A 854 6.69 -5.91 -25.71
C PRO A 854 7.02 -6.85 -26.88
N THR A 855 6.55 -6.53 -28.08
CA THR A 855 6.78 -7.29 -29.32
C THR A 855 7.59 -6.49 -30.34
N GLU A 856 8.33 -5.46 -29.89
CA GLU A 856 9.21 -4.63 -30.72
C GLU A 856 8.52 -4.01 -31.96
N GLY A 857 7.21 -3.80 -31.87
CA GLY A 857 6.37 -3.21 -32.91
C GLY A 857 5.70 -4.21 -33.85
N GLU A 858 5.87 -5.51 -33.61
CA GLU A 858 5.17 -6.57 -34.34
C GLU A 858 3.78 -6.84 -33.74
N ILE A 859 2.74 -6.76 -34.57
CA ILE A 859 1.37 -7.10 -34.17
C ILE A 859 1.19 -8.62 -34.33
N VAL A 860 1.29 -9.33 -33.22
CA VAL A 860 1.17 -10.79 -33.15
C VAL A 860 0.07 -11.22 -32.18
N MET A 861 -0.55 -12.36 -32.48
CA MET A 861 -1.48 -13.06 -31.60
C MET A 861 -0.73 -13.66 -30.39
N ARG A 862 -1.47 -14.12 -29.37
CA ARG A 862 -0.83 -14.68 -28.14
C ARG A 862 -0.02 -15.95 -28.43
N ASN A 863 -0.33 -16.63 -29.53
CA ASN A 863 0.41 -17.78 -30.03
C ASN A 863 1.71 -17.40 -30.79
N GLY A 864 2.00 -16.11 -30.98
CA GLY A 864 3.18 -15.58 -31.68
C GLY A 864 3.02 -15.46 -33.20
N GLU A 865 1.88 -15.84 -33.79
CA GLU A 865 1.65 -15.70 -35.23
C GLU A 865 1.01 -14.33 -35.56
N PRO A 866 1.34 -13.71 -36.72
CA PRO A 866 0.65 -12.50 -37.17
C PRO A 866 -0.80 -12.84 -37.59
N PRO A 867 -1.79 -11.99 -37.23
CA PRO A 867 -3.17 -12.21 -37.66
C PRO A 867 -3.31 -12.00 -39.17
N LYS A 868 -4.20 -12.77 -39.83
CA LYS A 868 -4.51 -12.58 -41.27
C LYS A 868 -5.85 -11.92 -41.48
N ARG A 869 -6.75 -12.01 -40.50
CA ARG A 869 -8.08 -11.36 -40.51
C ARG A 869 -8.37 -10.79 -39.14
N VAL A 870 -8.70 -9.50 -39.06
CA VAL A 870 -8.94 -8.79 -37.81
C VAL A 870 -10.29 -8.10 -37.82
N ALA A 871 -11.05 -8.21 -36.73
CA ALA A 871 -12.26 -7.43 -36.52
C ALA A 871 -12.04 -6.39 -35.41
N ILE A 872 -12.37 -5.12 -35.69
CA ILE A 872 -12.36 -4.04 -34.70
C ILE A 872 -13.81 -3.70 -34.34
N MET A 873 -14.14 -3.82 -33.06
CA MET A 873 -15.49 -3.63 -32.53
C MET A 873 -15.60 -2.25 -31.90
N HIS A 874 -16.45 -1.37 -32.45
CA HIS A 874 -16.64 -0.03 -31.93
C HIS A 874 -17.61 0.01 -30.76
N CYS A 875 -17.54 1.11 -29.98
CA CYS A 875 -18.48 1.42 -28.91
C CYS A 875 -18.56 0.33 -27.83
N VAL A 876 -17.46 -0.37 -27.54
CA VAL A 876 -17.45 -1.38 -26.48
C VAL A 876 -17.53 -0.67 -25.13
N GLY A 877 -18.63 -0.89 -24.40
CA GLY A 877 -18.93 -0.20 -23.14
C GLY A 877 -19.33 1.28 -23.27
N SER A 878 -19.42 1.84 -24.48
CA SER A 878 -19.84 3.24 -24.75
C SER A 878 -21.13 3.28 -25.55
N ARG A 879 -21.96 4.31 -25.36
CA ARG A 879 -23.29 4.42 -25.96
C ARG A 879 -24.13 3.16 -25.68
N ASP A 880 -23.98 2.64 -24.46
CA ASP A 880 -24.69 1.47 -23.96
C ASP A 880 -25.39 1.83 -22.64
N GLU A 881 -26.71 1.65 -22.58
CA GLU A 881 -27.50 1.97 -21.38
C GLU A 881 -27.22 1.02 -20.20
N HIS A 882 -26.65 -0.17 -20.44
CA HIS A 882 -26.26 -1.09 -19.37
C HIS A 882 -24.91 -0.71 -18.72
N TYR A 883 -24.11 0.09 -19.44
CA TYR A 883 -22.79 0.53 -19.01
C TYR A 883 -22.74 2.07 -19.06
N HIS A 884 -22.15 2.64 -20.12
CA HIS A 884 -21.99 4.09 -20.25
C HIS A 884 -22.81 4.67 -21.41
N PRO A 885 -23.81 5.54 -21.15
CA PRO A 885 -24.68 6.07 -22.19
C PRO A 885 -24.01 7.15 -23.07
N TYR A 886 -22.83 7.64 -22.69
CA TYR A 886 -22.08 8.65 -23.42
C TYR A 886 -21.17 8.05 -24.51
N CYS A 887 -20.65 8.90 -25.38
CA CYS A 887 -19.65 8.53 -26.38
C CYS A 887 -18.25 8.88 -25.89
N SER A 888 -17.31 7.94 -26.02
CA SER A 888 -15.90 8.15 -25.67
C SER A 888 -15.12 9.07 -26.63
N ARG A 889 -15.76 9.59 -27.68
CA ARG A 889 -15.26 10.57 -28.69
C ARG A 889 -14.02 10.19 -29.50
N ILE A 890 -13.10 9.35 -29.01
CA ILE A 890 -11.83 9.01 -29.64
C ILE A 890 -11.82 7.63 -30.30
N CYS A 891 -12.73 6.73 -29.91
CA CYS A 891 -12.68 5.33 -30.33
C CYS A 891 -12.82 5.11 -31.83
N CYS A 892 -13.68 5.86 -32.52
CA CYS A 892 -13.75 5.75 -33.98
C CYS A 892 -12.42 6.10 -34.66
N MET A 893 -11.72 7.12 -34.17
CA MET A 893 -10.47 7.60 -34.79
C MET A 893 -9.28 6.72 -34.46
N TYR A 894 -9.14 6.25 -33.22
CA TYR A 894 -8.07 5.30 -32.94
C TYR A 894 -8.35 3.96 -33.62
N SER A 895 -9.61 3.50 -33.77
CA SER A 895 -9.92 2.27 -34.50
C SER A 895 -9.42 2.37 -35.94
N LEU A 896 -9.75 3.46 -36.65
CA LEU A 896 -9.26 3.70 -38.01
C LEU A 896 -7.73 3.72 -38.08
N LYS A 897 -7.09 4.33 -37.08
CA LYS A 897 -5.64 4.36 -36.95
C LYS A 897 -5.06 2.96 -36.74
N LEU A 898 -5.67 2.15 -35.88
CA LEU A 898 -5.27 0.77 -35.63
C LEU A 898 -5.51 -0.09 -36.89
N ALA A 899 -6.60 0.12 -37.62
CA ALA A 899 -6.87 -0.57 -38.87
C ALA A 899 -5.77 -0.31 -39.91
N HIS A 900 -5.36 0.96 -40.05
CA HIS A 900 -4.21 1.35 -40.87
C HIS A 900 -2.92 0.63 -40.44
N LEU A 901 -2.59 0.68 -39.15
CA LEU A 901 -1.34 0.08 -38.64
C LEU A 901 -1.33 -1.45 -38.75
N ILE A 902 -2.48 -2.10 -38.53
CA ILE A 902 -2.64 -3.54 -38.69
C ILE A 902 -2.46 -3.92 -40.15
N GLU A 903 -3.11 -3.23 -41.09
CA GLU A 903 -2.97 -3.49 -42.53
C GLU A 903 -1.51 -3.26 -42.98
N GLU A 904 -0.90 -2.14 -42.61
CA GLU A 904 0.46 -1.77 -43.01
C GLU A 904 1.49 -2.81 -42.54
N LYS A 905 1.37 -3.29 -41.30
CA LYS A 905 2.38 -4.15 -40.66
C LYS A 905 2.15 -5.64 -40.88
N THR A 906 0.91 -6.08 -41.04
CA THR A 906 0.55 -7.52 -41.11
C THR A 906 -0.03 -7.93 -42.46
N HIS A 907 -0.45 -6.97 -43.29
CA HIS A 907 -1.25 -7.20 -44.50
C HIS A 907 -2.55 -7.98 -44.24
N ALA A 908 -3.08 -7.90 -43.02
CA ALA A 908 -4.34 -8.55 -42.65
C ALA A 908 -5.55 -7.90 -43.33
N GLU A 909 -6.58 -8.70 -43.58
CA GLU A 909 -7.89 -8.19 -43.94
C GLU A 909 -8.58 -7.63 -42.69
N VAL A 910 -8.77 -6.31 -42.62
CA VAL A 910 -9.33 -5.63 -41.44
C VAL A 910 -10.79 -5.25 -41.67
N PHE A 911 -11.62 -5.52 -40.66
CA PHE A 911 -13.05 -5.22 -40.64
C PHE A 911 -13.40 -4.34 -39.45
N GLU A 912 -14.09 -3.22 -39.67
CA GLU A 912 -14.60 -2.40 -38.57
C GLU A 912 -16.12 -2.52 -38.43
N PHE A 913 -16.58 -2.86 -37.22
CA PHE A 913 -17.99 -2.98 -36.88
C PHE A 913 -18.43 -1.74 -36.09
N TYR A 914 -19.19 -0.86 -36.73
CA TYR A 914 -19.54 0.45 -36.18
C TYR A 914 -21.03 0.78 -36.26
N MET A 915 -21.50 1.72 -35.44
CA MET A 915 -22.86 2.29 -35.55
C MET A 915 -22.85 3.58 -36.37
N ASP A 916 -22.00 4.52 -35.95
CA ASP A 916 -21.75 5.80 -36.62
C ASP A 916 -20.25 6.09 -36.56
N MET A 917 -19.65 6.54 -37.67
CA MET A 917 -18.28 7.05 -37.68
C MET A 917 -18.27 8.50 -37.22
N ARG A 918 -17.55 8.79 -36.13
CA ARG A 918 -17.48 10.12 -35.51
C ARG A 918 -16.13 10.80 -35.76
N THR A 919 -15.95 11.23 -37.00
CA THR A 919 -14.74 11.83 -37.60
C THR A 919 -14.83 13.37 -37.62
N PHE A 920 -15.16 14.00 -36.48
CA PHE A 920 -15.56 15.42 -36.44
C PHE A 920 -14.39 16.44 -36.41
N GLY A 921 -13.15 15.99 -36.26
CA GLY A 921 -11.96 16.85 -36.20
C GLY A 921 -11.43 17.27 -37.58
N LYS A 922 -10.49 18.20 -37.62
CA LYS A 922 -9.84 18.61 -38.88
C LYS A 922 -8.99 17.44 -39.42
N GLY A 923 -9.21 17.04 -40.66
CA GLY A 923 -8.48 15.94 -41.29
C GLY A 923 -9.02 14.55 -40.93
N TYR A 924 -10.10 14.46 -40.12
CA TYR A 924 -10.56 13.17 -39.59
C TYR A 924 -11.42 12.42 -40.60
N GLU A 925 -12.26 13.14 -41.34
CA GLU A 925 -13.04 12.55 -42.43
C GLU A 925 -12.12 12.14 -43.58
N GLU A 926 -11.14 12.97 -43.91
CA GLU A 926 -10.13 12.66 -44.92
C GLU A 926 -9.28 11.44 -44.51
N PHE A 927 -9.02 11.26 -43.21
CA PHE A 927 -8.35 10.08 -42.69
C PHE A 927 -9.25 8.83 -42.79
N TYR A 928 -10.54 8.96 -42.50
CA TYR A 928 -11.52 7.90 -42.72
C TYR A 928 -11.60 7.47 -44.20
N GLU A 929 -11.70 8.42 -45.13
CA GLU A 929 -11.69 8.15 -46.58
C GLU A 929 -10.39 7.46 -47.02
N ARG A 930 -9.25 7.89 -46.46
CA ARG A 930 -7.96 7.26 -46.72
C ARG A 930 -7.95 5.79 -46.27
N VAL A 931 -8.32 5.51 -45.03
CA VAL A 931 -8.32 4.13 -44.49
C VAL A 931 -9.29 3.24 -45.27
N GLN A 932 -10.43 3.78 -45.70
CA GLN A 932 -11.34 3.06 -46.62
C GLN A 932 -10.66 2.73 -47.96
N SER A 933 -9.87 3.66 -48.53
CA SER A 933 -9.15 3.45 -49.78
C SER A 933 -8.00 2.43 -49.70
N GLU A 934 -7.50 2.18 -48.48
CA GLU A 934 -6.46 1.17 -48.19
C GLU A 934 -7.03 -0.26 -48.15
N GLY A 935 -8.36 -0.42 -48.27
CA GLY A 935 -9.02 -1.74 -48.37
C GLY A 935 -9.61 -2.25 -47.07
N VAL A 936 -9.64 -1.43 -46.01
CA VAL A 936 -10.34 -1.74 -44.75
C VAL A 936 -11.85 -1.80 -44.99
N VAL A 937 -12.48 -2.89 -44.53
CA VAL A 937 -13.91 -3.14 -44.74
C VAL A 937 -14.73 -2.56 -43.58
N LEU A 938 -15.55 -1.56 -43.89
CA LEU A 938 -16.40 -0.88 -42.91
C LEU A 938 -17.80 -1.53 -42.93
N VAL A 939 -18.20 -2.13 -41.81
CA VAL A 939 -19.51 -2.78 -41.64
C VAL A 939 -20.35 -1.94 -40.69
N ARG A 940 -21.40 -1.33 -41.22
CA ARG A 940 -22.36 -0.60 -40.39
C ARG A 940 -23.26 -1.58 -39.65
N GLY A 941 -22.85 -1.93 -38.44
CA GLY A 941 -23.48 -2.91 -37.57
C GLY A 941 -22.72 -3.05 -36.27
N ARG A 942 -23.41 -2.93 -35.13
CA ARG A 942 -22.81 -3.28 -33.83
C ARG A 942 -22.58 -4.79 -33.79
N GLY A 943 -21.40 -5.21 -33.35
CA GLY A 943 -21.15 -6.62 -33.05
C GLY A 943 -22.09 -7.15 -31.98
N ALA A 944 -22.79 -8.23 -32.28
CA ALA A 944 -23.69 -8.88 -31.35
C ALA A 944 -22.92 -9.78 -30.37
N GLN A 945 -21.97 -10.58 -30.86
CA GLN A 945 -21.16 -11.48 -30.03
C GLN A 945 -19.93 -12.00 -30.78
N VAL A 946 -18.96 -12.51 -30.03
CA VAL A 946 -17.77 -13.24 -30.49
C VAL A 946 -17.87 -14.67 -29.98
N MET A 947 -17.61 -15.66 -30.84
CA MET A 947 -17.56 -17.06 -30.45
C MET A 947 -16.37 -17.77 -31.11
N PRO A 948 -15.79 -18.81 -30.49
CA PRO A 948 -14.81 -19.64 -31.17
C PRO A 948 -15.46 -20.46 -32.29
N THR A 949 -14.69 -20.76 -33.34
CA THR A 949 -15.07 -21.77 -34.33
C THR A 949 -15.19 -23.16 -33.69
N PRO A 950 -15.92 -24.11 -34.30
CA PRO A 950 -16.06 -25.46 -33.74
C PRO A 950 -14.75 -26.23 -33.51
N ASP A 951 -13.70 -25.89 -34.27
CA ASP A 951 -12.34 -26.44 -34.10
C ASP A 951 -11.49 -25.65 -33.09
N GLY A 952 -12.02 -24.56 -32.52
CA GLY A 952 -11.34 -23.68 -31.55
C GLY A 952 -10.21 -22.84 -32.12
N LYS A 953 -9.96 -22.88 -33.43
CA LYS A 953 -8.77 -22.25 -34.04
C LYS A 953 -8.93 -20.77 -34.38
N ARG A 954 -10.16 -20.29 -34.53
CA ARG A 954 -10.49 -18.91 -34.92
C ARG A 954 -11.64 -18.38 -34.09
N LEU A 955 -11.84 -17.09 -34.16
CA LEU A 955 -13.03 -16.41 -33.64
C LEU A 955 -14.03 -16.17 -34.77
N VAL A 956 -15.30 -16.03 -34.44
CA VAL A 956 -16.38 -15.68 -35.36
C VAL A 956 -17.14 -14.50 -34.77
N VAL A 957 -17.10 -13.37 -35.45
CA VAL A 957 -17.89 -12.20 -35.10
C VAL A 957 -19.28 -12.34 -35.72
N HIS A 958 -20.30 -12.26 -34.87
CA HIS A 958 -21.70 -12.18 -35.28
C HIS A 958 -22.15 -10.72 -35.24
N ALA A 959 -22.71 -10.24 -36.35
CA ALA A 959 -23.26 -8.89 -36.45
C ALA A 959 -24.41 -8.86 -37.46
N GLU A 960 -25.09 -7.72 -37.57
CA GLU A 960 -25.99 -7.41 -38.68
C GLU A 960 -25.35 -6.30 -39.52
N ASP A 961 -25.23 -6.50 -40.83
CA ASP A 961 -24.97 -5.40 -41.74
C ASP A 961 -26.28 -4.67 -41.98
N THR A 962 -26.42 -3.52 -41.34
CA THR A 962 -27.66 -2.74 -41.33
C THR A 962 -27.92 -2.03 -42.66
N ASP A 963 -26.87 -1.80 -43.46
CA ASP A 963 -27.03 -1.23 -44.80
C ASP A 963 -27.55 -2.27 -45.79
N LEU A 964 -27.20 -3.55 -45.57
CA LEU A 964 -27.69 -4.68 -46.37
C LEU A 964 -28.90 -5.41 -45.75
N GLY A 965 -29.27 -5.10 -44.49
CA GLY A 965 -30.35 -5.74 -43.74
C GLY A 965 -30.17 -7.25 -43.56
N ARG A 966 -28.93 -7.73 -43.37
CA ARG A 966 -28.62 -9.17 -43.28
C ARG A 966 -27.63 -9.50 -42.17
N PRO A 967 -27.78 -10.67 -41.51
CA PRO A 967 -26.79 -11.13 -40.54
C PRO A 967 -25.47 -11.50 -41.22
N ILE A 968 -24.36 -11.16 -40.57
CA ILE A 968 -22.99 -11.53 -40.93
C ILE A 968 -22.42 -12.46 -39.86
N ARG A 969 -21.70 -13.50 -40.31
CA ARG A 969 -20.84 -14.35 -39.48
C ARG A 969 -19.45 -14.33 -40.09
N LEU A 970 -18.54 -13.59 -39.48
CA LEU A 970 -17.22 -13.33 -40.03
C LEU A 970 -16.16 -14.08 -39.22
N PRO A 971 -15.50 -15.12 -39.77
CA PRO A 971 -14.40 -15.77 -39.10
C PRO A 971 -13.14 -14.90 -39.17
N VAL A 972 -12.54 -14.60 -38.02
CA VAL A 972 -11.34 -13.78 -37.86
C VAL A 972 -10.31 -14.49 -36.98
N ASP A 973 -9.06 -14.11 -37.11
CA ASP A 973 -7.99 -14.64 -36.26
C ASP A 973 -7.89 -13.82 -34.96
N MET A 974 -8.16 -12.51 -35.02
CA MET A 974 -8.07 -11.58 -33.88
C MET A 974 -9.29 -10.66 -33.82
N VAL A 975 -9.73 -10.33 -32.59
CA VAL A 975 -10.75 -9.30 -32.33
C VAL A 975 -10.15 -8.19 -31.45
N VAL A 976 -10.38 -6.94 -31.84
CA VAL A 976 -9.94 -5.74 -31.12
C VAL A 976 -11.17 -4.98 -30.61
N LEU A 977 -11.23 -4.72 -29.31
CA LEU A 977 -12.32 -4.04 -28.63
C LEU A 977 -11.96 -2.57 -28.44
N ALA A 978 -12.70 -1.69 -29.11
CA ALA A 978 -12.56 -0.25 -28.93
C ALA A 978 -13.34 0.18 -27.67
N THR A 979 -12.69 0.02 -26.52
CA THR A 979 -13.26 0.20 -25.18
C THR A 979 -13.58 1.65 -24.83
N ALA A 980 -14.49 1.80 -23.87
CA ALA A 980 -14.90 3.08 -23.32
C ALA A 980 -13.76 3.76 -22.56
N VAL A 981 -13.76 5.09 -22.62
CA VAL A 981 -12.96 5.96 -21.76
C VAL A 981 -13.78 6.28 -20.53
N VAL A 982 -13.23 6.01 -19.34
CA VAL A 982 -13.85 6.28 -18.04
C VAL A 982 -12.98 7.24 -17.23
N PRO A 983 -13.53 7.88 -16.17
CA PRO A 983 -12.73 8.67 -15.25
C PRO A 983 -11.57 7.86 -14.68
N SER A 984 -10.40 8.49 -14.50
CA SER A 984 -9.23 7.80 -13.96
C SER A 984 -9.47 7.34 -12.52
N GLU A 985 -8.86 6.22 -12.14
CA GLU A 985 -8.83 5.70 -10.78
C GLU A 985 -8.39 6.79 -9.80
N GLY A 986 -9.09 6.90 -8.67
CA GLY A 986 -8.84 7.95 -7.67
C GLY A 986 -9.51 9.30 -7.98
N ALA A 987 -10.16 9.49 -9.13
CA ALA A 987 -10.84 10.75 -9.47
C ALA A 987 -11.91 11.16 -8.44
N GLU A 988 -12.62 10.20 -7.83
CA GLU A 988 -13.59 10.46 -6.79
C GLU A 988 -12.95 11.03 -5.52
N GLU A 989 -11.88 10.39 -5.06
CA GLU A 989 -11.16 10.80 -3.87
C GLU A 989 -10.54 12.19 -4.07
N LEU A 990 -9.86 12.40 -5.20
CA LEU A 990 -9.32 13.70 -5.54
C LEU A 990 -10.40 14.79 -5.64
N ALA A 991 -11.58 14.47 -6.18
CA ALA A 991 -12.69 15.42 -6.22
C ALA A 991 -13.15 15.83 -4.81
N ARG A 992 -13.18 14.89 -3.86
CA ARG A 992 -13.49 15.17 -2.45
C ARG A 992 -12.40 16.03 -1.81
N THR A 993 -11.13 15.70 -2.02
CA THR A 993 -9.96 16.44 -1.51
C THR A 993 -9.91 17.88 -2.03
N LEU A 994 -10.20 18.09 -3.31
CA LEU A 994 -10.23 19.41 -3.95
C LEU A 994 -11.55 20.16 -3.77
N HIS A 995 -12.56 19.52 -3.19
CA HIS A 995 -13.92 20.03 -3.10
C HIS A 995 -14.51 20.47 -4.45
N VAL A 996 -14.26 19.70 -5.52
CA VAL A 996 -14.81 19.92 -6.86
C VAL A 996 -15.92 18.93 -7.16
N THR A 997 -16.84 19.30 -8.05
CA THR A 997 -17.98 18.44 -8.42
C THR A 997 -17.66 17.58 -9.64
N ARG A 998 -18.27 16.39 -9.69
CA ARG A 998 -18.28 15.50 -10.85
C ARG A 998 -19.66 15.49 -11.50
N ASP A 999 -19.71 15.23 -12.80
CA ASP A 999 -20.95 15.04 -13.52
C ASP A 999 -21.55 13.66 -13.23
N LYS A 1000 -22.69 13.35 -13.88
CA LYS A 1000 -23.38 12.07 -13.72
C LYS A 1000 -22.59 10.86 -14.25
N ASP A 1001 -21.61 11.12 -15.12
CA ASP A 1001 -20.81 10.13 -15.82
C ASP A 1001 -19.46 9.91 -15.09
N GLY A 1002 -19.23 10.67 -14.01
CA GLY A 1002 -18.08 10.56 -13.11
C GLY A 1002 -16.88 11.43 -13.49
N PHE A 1003 -16.94 12.22 -14.57
CA PHE A 1003 -15.89 13.16 -14.95
C PHE A 1003 -16.01 14.46 -14.14
N PHE A 1004 -14.94 15.25 -14.05
CA PHE A 1004 -15.00 16.55 -13.37
C PHE A 1004 -15.92 17.52 -14.11
N LEU A 1005 -16.81 18.17 -13.36
CA LEU A 1005 -17.80 19.09 -13.90
C LEU A 1005 -17.23 20.52 -14.00
N GLU A 1006 -17.30 21.09 -15.19
CA GLU A 1006 -16.94 22.47 -15.45
C GLU A 1006 -17.97 23.46 -14.87
N ALA A 1007 -17.54 24.70 -14.62
CA ALA A 1007 -18.40 25.75 -14.09
C ALA A 1007 -19.53 26.12 -15.06
N HIS A 1008 -19.22 26.16 -16.36
CA HIS A 1008 -20.23 26.33 -17.40
C HIS A 1008 -19.71 25.84 -18.78
N PRO A 1009 -20.45 24.98 -19.50
CA PRO A 1009 -19.98 24.30 -20.73
C PRO A 1009 -19.41 25.22 -21.82
N LYS A 1010 -19.92 26.46 -21.92
CA LYS A 1010 -19.51 27.44 -22.95
C LYS A 1010 -18.73 28.65 -22.44
N LEU A 1011 -19.09 29.18 -21.27
CA LEU A 1011 -18.55 30.44 -20.75
C LEU A 1011 -17.27 30.22 -19.93
N ARG A 1012 -17.19 29.08 -19.24
CA ARG A 1012 -16.09 28.72 -18.33
C ARG A 1012 -15.83 27.21 -18.44
N PRO A 1013 -15.40 26.72 -19.62
CA PRO A 1013 -15.29 25.28 -19.88
C PRO A 1013 -14.12 24.62 -19.15
N VAL A 1014 -13.14 25.41 -18.69
CA VAL A 1014 -11.93 24.92 -18.00
C VAL A 1014 -11.94 25.26 -16.51
N ASP A 1015 -12.91 26.00 -16.02
CA ASP A 1015 -13.01 26.35 -14.60
C ASP A 1015 -13.82 25.26 -13.89
N SER A 1016 -13.45 24.91 -12.66
CA SER A 1016 -14.34 24.13 -11.80
C SER A 1016 -15.35 25.04 -11.10
N ASN A 1017 -16.29 24.44 -10.37
CA ASN A 1017 -17.18 25.18 -9.48
C ASN A 1017 -16.48 25.75 -8.23
N THR A 1018 -15.22 25.38 -7.98
CA THR A 1018 -14.38 25.91 -6.92
C THR A 1018 -13.39 26.90 -7.52
N ASP A 1019 -13.56 28.17 -7.18
CA ASP A 1019 -12.73 29.25 -7.70
C ASP A 1019 -11.23 29.00 -7.36
N GLY A 1020 -10.35 29.20 -8.34
CA GLY A 1020 -8.91 28.93 -8.24
C GLY A 1020 -8.50 27.50 -8.63
N ILE A 1021 -9.47 26.60 -8.87
CA ILE A 1021 -9.24 25.24 -9.36
C ILE A 1021 -9.78 25.10 -10.80
N TYR A 1022 -8.93 24.65 -11.70
CA TYR A 1022 -9.19 24.52 -13.14
C TYR A 1022 -9.06 23.06 -13.60
N LEU A 1023 -9.63 22.73 -14.76
CA LEU A 1023 -9.68 21.39 -15.33
C LEU A 1023 -8.96 21.39 -16.69
N ALA A 1024 -8.12 20.39 -16.92
CA ALA A 1024 -7.32 20.25 -18.14
C ALA A 1024 -7.38 18.81 -18.69
N GLY A 1025 -7.79 18.66 -19.94
CA GLY A 1025 -7.75 17.37 -20.63
C GLY A 1025 -8.91 16.43 -20.32
N ALA A 1026 -8.65 15.13 -20.48
CA ALA A 1026 -9.65 14.08 -20.48
C ALA A 1026 -10.37 13.87 -19.13
N CYS A 1027 -9.84 14.42 -18.03
CA CYS A 1027 -10.48 14.32 -16.71
C CYS A 1027 -11.82 15.08 -16.65
N GLN A 1028 -12.04 16.09 -17.49
CA GLN A 1028 -13.33 16.77 -17.65
C GLN A 1028 -14.27 16.04 -18.62
N GLY A 1029 -13.76 15.07 -19.37
CA GLY A 1029 -14.55 14.27 -20.31
C GLY A 1029 -13.75 13.85 -21.54
N PRO A 1030 -14.20 12.79 -22.25
CA PRO A 1030 -13.43 12.18 -23.34
C PRO A 1030 -13.09 13.17 -24.46
N ARG A 1031 -11.82 13.18 -24.89
CA ARG A 1031 -11.31 14.02 -26.00
C ARG A 1031 -9.98 13.50 -26.52
N ASP A 1032 -9.59 13.93 -27.71
CA ASP A 1032 -8.32 13.57 -28.32
C ASP A 1032 -7.16 14.48 -27.87
N ILE A 1033 -5.96 14.22 -28.40
CA ILE A 1033 -4.73 14.95 -28.02
C ILE A 1033 -4.81 16.45 -28.40
N PRO A 1034 -5.20 16.85 -29.63
CA PRO A 1034 -5.35 18.26 -29.97
C PRO A 1034 -6.32 19.03 -29.06
N ASP A 1035 -7.52 18.48 -28.81
CA ASP A 1035 -8.50 19.09 -27.90
C ASP A 1035 -7.94 19.16 -26.47
N THR A 1036 -7.20 18.14 -26.04
CA THR A 1036 -6.54 18.08 -24.71
C THR A 1036 -5.49 19.19 -24.55
N VAL A 1037 -4.62 19.37 -25.54
CA VAL A 1037 -3.58 20.41 -25.53
C VAL A 1037 -4.21 21.80 -25.53
N ALA A 1038 -5.24 22.04 -26.34
CA ALA A 1038 -5.95 23.31 -26.37
C ALA A 1038 -6.66 23.61 -25.04
N HIS A 1039 -7.28 22.60 -24.42
CA HIS A 1039 -7.94 22.72 -23.12
C HIS A 1039 -6.94 23.03 -22.00
N ALA A 1040 -5.77 22.40 -22.03
CA ALA A 1040 -4.69 22.67 -21.08
C ALA A 1040 -4.15 24.11 -21.18
N SER A 1041 -3.91 24.61 -22.40
CA SER A 1041 -3.50 26.01 -22.60
C SER A 1041 -4.59 27.00 -22.16
N ALA A 1042 -5.87 26.66 -22.34
CA ALA A 1042 -6.97 27.47 -21.83
C ALA A 1042 -7.00 27.50 -20.29
N ALA A 1043 -6.81 26.35 -19.62
CA ALA A 1043 -6.70 26.27 -18.16
C ALA A 1043 -5.50 27.06 -17.63
N ALA A 1044 -4.34 26.93 -18.29
CA ALA A 1044 -3.14 27.72 -17.98
C ALA A 1044 -3.40 29.23 -18.11
N SER A 1045 -4.10 29.66 -19.16
CA SER A 1045 -4.48 31.07 -19.33
C SER A 1045 -5.39 31.57 -18.20
N GLN A 1046 -6.37 30.78 -17.75
CA GLN A 1046 -7.23 31.18 -16.63
C GLN A 1046 -6.47 31.23 -15.31
N ALA A 1047 -5.60 30.24 -15.05
CA ALA A 1047 -4.73 30.22 -13.88
C ALA A 1047 -3.78 31.43 -13.87
N LEU A 1048 -3.13 31.76 -14.99
CA LEU A 1048 -2.30 32.96 -15.12
C LEU A 1048 -3.09 34.26 -14.91
N GLY A 1049 -4.35 34.31 -15.37
CA GLY A 1049 -5.25 35.42 -15.11
C GLY A 1049 -5.46 35.68 -13.62
N LEU A 1050 -5.50 34.63 -12.80
CA LEU A 1050 -5.52 34.72 -11.34
C LEU A 1050 -4.14 35.07 -10.77
N LEU A 1051 -3.10 34.34 -11.15
CA LEU A 1051 -1.74 34.45 -10.59
C LEU A 1051 -1.02 35.76 -10.94
N SER A 1052 -1.50 36.48 -11.95
CA SER A 1052 -1.03 37.82 -12.31
C SER A 1052 -1.56 38.94 -11.41
N GLN A 1053 -2.55 38.65 -10.56
CA GLN A 1053 -3.14 39.63 -9.65
C GLN A 1053 -2.31 39.73 -8.36
N GLU A 1054 -2.21 40.94 -7.80
CA GLU A 1054 -1.59 41.12 -6.48
C GLU A 1054 -2.48 40.58 -5.36
N TYR A 1055 -3.79 40.70 -5.53
CA TYR A 1055 -4.81 40.27 -4.57
C TYR A 1055 -6.06 39.80 -5.28
N VAL A 1056 -6.81 38.91 -4.62
CA VAL A 1056 -8.18 38.54 -4.98
C VAL A 1056 -9.18 39.12 -3.99
N GLU A 1057 -10.38 39.41 -4.50
CA GLU A 1057 -11.49 39.87 -3.70
C GLU A 1057 -12.33 38.66 -3.22
N VAL A 1058 -12.33 38.40 -1.92
CA VAL A 1058 -13.13 37.33 -1.30
C VAL A 1058 -14.57 37.81 -1.12
N VAL A 1059 -15.52 36.92 -1.33
CA VAL A 1059 -16.95 37.23 -1.22
C VAL A 1059 -17.24 37.71 0.22
N PRO A 1060 -17.81 38.91 0.42
CA PRO A 1060 -18.02 39.50 1.73
C PRO A 1060 -19.28 38.99 2.45
N THR A 1061 -19.96 37.98 1.88
CA THR A 1061 -21.07 37.27 2.52
C THR A 1061 -20.52 36.25 3.51
N VAL A 1062 -19.82 36.74 4.52
CA VAL A 1062 -19.14 35.95 5.56
C VAL A 1062 -19.95 35.95 6.86
N ALA A 1063 -19.71 34.96 7.70
CA ALA A 1063 -20.28 34.90 9.03
C ALA A 1063 -19.64 35.96 9.93
N GLU A 1064 -20.42 36.57 10.81
CA GLU A 1064 -19.98 37.57 11.76
C GLU A 1064 -20.52 37.24 13.16
N VAL A 1065 -19.66 37.37 14.17
CA VAL A 1065 -20.00 37.08 15.56
C VAL A 1065 -20.34 38.38 16.30
N ARG A 1066 -21.57 38.46 16.81
CA ARG A 1066 -21.98 39.47 17.80
C ARG A 1066 -21.37 39.11 19.15
N THR A 1067 -20.20 39.66 19.43
CA THR A 1067 -19.37 39.32 20.59
C THR A 1067 -20.10 39.39 21.93
N LEU A 1068 -21.05 40.32 22.09
CA LEU A 1068 -21.88 40.45 23.30
C LEU A 1068 -22.82 39.27 23.54
N HIS A 1069 -23.27 38.59 22.48
CA HIS A 1069 -24.17 37.43 22.56
C HIS A 1069 -23.42 36.10 22.58
N CYS A 1070 -22.13 36.10 22.22
CA CYS A 1070 -21.32 34.90 22.19
C CYS A 1070 -20.95 34.44 23.62
N VAL A 1071 -21.17 33.15 23.89
CA VAL A 1071 -20.80 32.50 25.16
C VAL A 1071 -19.59 31.58 25.04
N GLY A 1072 -18.93 31.55 23.88
CA GLY A 1072 -17.70 30.78 23.68
C GLY A 1072 -17.89 29.25 23.70
N CYS A 1073 -19.05 28.73 23.29
CA CYS A 1073 -19.36 27.29 23.41
C CYS A 1073 -18.62 26.37 22.43
N GLY A 1074 -17.86 26.90 21.46
CA GLY A 1074 -17.06 26.11 20.51
C GLY A 1074 -17.83 25.42 19.38
N LEU A 1075 -19.16 25.28 19.45
CA LEU A 1075 -19.96 24.57 18.44
C LEU A 1075 -19.75 25.09 17.00
N CYS A 1076 -19.53 26.40 16.83
CA CYS A 1076 -19.27 26.97 15.51
C CYS A 1076 -17.96 26.46 14.88
N VAL A 1077 -16.94 26.14 15.69
CA VAL A 1077 -15.66 25.58 15.24
C VAL A 1077 -15.89 24.17 14.71
N GLU A 1078 -16.63 23.35 15.46
CA GLU A 1078 -16.93 21.95 15.13
C GLU A 1078 -17.73 21.80 13.83
N VAL A 1079 -18.73 22.66 13.60
CA VAL A 1079 -19.62 22.53 12.42
C VAL A 1079 -19.06 23.17 11.14
N CYS A 1080 -17.93 23.88 11.19
CA CYS A 1080 -17.40 24.56 10.03
C CYS A 1080 -16.48 23.64 9.21
N PRO A 1081 -16.84 23.29 7.95
CA PRO A 1081 -16.00 22.44 7.13
C PRO A 1081 -14.73 23.14 6.61
N TYR A 1082 -14.61 24.46 6.82
CA TYR A 1082 -13.50 25.28 6.32
C TYR A 1082 -12.57 25.79 7.43
N GLY A 1083 -12.80 25.39 8.68
CA GLY A 1083 -12.00 25.85 9.82
C GLY A 1083 -12.02 27.38 10.05
N ALA A 1084 -13.02 28.09 9.52
CA ALA A 1084 -13.06 29.55 9.60
C ALA A 1084 -13.27 30.11 11.03
N PRO A 1085 -14.11 29.50 11.89
CA PRO A 1085 -14.29 29.95 13.26
C PRO A 1085 -13.18 29.43 14.19
N SER A 1086 -12.67 30.29 15.06
CA SER A 1086 -11.77 29.92 16.15
C SER A 1086 -12.28 30.49 17.48
N LEU A 1087 -11.81 29.93 18.61
CA LEU A 1087 -12.08 30.50 19.94
C LEU A 1087 -10.92 31.39 20.35
N VAL A 1088 -11.22 32.65 20.66
CA VAL A 1088 -10.24 33.65 21.08
C VAL A 1088 -10.66 34.27 22.40
N GLU A 1089 -9.67 34.67 23.20
CA GLU A 1089 -9.92 35.42 24.42
C GLU A 1089 -10.18 36.89 24.10
N ASN A 1090 -11.34 37.41 24.51
CA ASN A 1090 -11.70 38.81 24.35
C ASN A 1090 -12.23 39.36 25.68
N ARG A 1091 -11.49 40.31 26.26
CA ARG A 1091 -11.83 40.96 27.55
C ARG A 1091 -12.13 39.96 28.68
N GLY A 1092 -11.32 38.90 28.80
CA GLY A 1092 -11.44 37.87 29.85
C GLY A 1092 -12.58 36.87 29.65
N ARG A 1093 -13.18 36.82 28.45
CA ARG A 1093 -14.17 35.81 28.06
C ARG A 1093 -13.74 35.16 26.75
N MET A 1094 -13.94 33.85 26.64
CA MET A 1094 -13.81 33.15 25.36
C MET A 1094 -14.99 33.51 24.46
N ILE A 1095 -14.69 33.93 23.24
CA ILE A 1095 -15.69 34.17 22.19
C ILE A 1095 -15.25 33.47 20.90
N ALA A 1096 -16.19 33.26 20.00
CA ALA A 1096 -15.87 32.87 18.63
C ALA A 1096 -15.42 34.08 17.82
N GLU A 1097 -14.44 33.90 16.95
CA GLU A 1097 -14.01 34.84 15.92
C GLU A 1097 -14.04 34.12 14.56
N ILE A 1098 -14.40 34.83 13.49
CA ILE A 1098 -14.48 34.27 12.14
C ILE A 1098 -13.31 34.81 11.32
N ASN A 1099 -12.48 33.91 10.81
CA ASN A 1099 -11.55 34.25 9.74
C ASN A 1099 -12.34 34.48 8.45
N GLU A 1100 -12.51 35.74 8.07
CA GLU A 1100 -13.29 36.13 6.89
C GLU A 1100 -12.71 35.57 5.58
N ALA A 1101 -11.40 35.31 5.50
CA ALA A 1101 -10.76 34.77 4.31
C ALA A 1101 -11.09 33.27 4.09
N LEU A 1102 -11.23 32.51 5.17
CA LEU A 1102 -11.65 31.10 5.14
C LEU A 1102 -13.16 30.94 5.02
N CYS A 1103 -13.95 31.94 5.44
CA CYS A 1103 -15.40 31.82 5.48
C CYS A 1103 -16.03 31.81 4.08
N LYS A 1104 -16.56 30.66 3.66
CA LYS A 1104 -17.29 30.52 2.38
C LYS A 1104 -18.75 30.95 2.43
N GLY A 1105 -19.21 31.50 3.56
CA GLY A 1105 -20.58 31.98 3.69
C GLY A 1105 -21.67 30.91 3.64
N CYS A 1106 -21.37 29.65 4.00
CA CYS A 1106 -22.33 28.55 3.91
C CYS A 1106 -23.48 28.63 4.94
N GLY A 1107 -23.34 29.44 6.00
CA GLY A 1107 -24.37 29.61 7.03
C GLY A 1107 -24.49 28.47 8.05
N LEU A 1108 -23.69 27.41 7.98
CA LEU A 1108 -23.76 26.28 8.93
C LEU A 1108 -23.56 26.71 10.40
N CYS A 1109 -22.55 27.54 10.66
CA CYS A 1109 -22.30 28.07 12.00
C CYS A 1109 -23.41 29.02 12.49
N VAL A 1110 -24.13 29.69 11.57
CA VAL A 1110 -25.26 30.58 11.86
C VAL A 1110 -26.47 29.74 12.29
N ALA A 1111 -26.76 28.67 11.54
CA ALA A 1111 -27.82 27.72 11.88
C ALA A 1111 -27.52 26.99 13.20
N GLY A 1112 -26.27 26.59 13.44
CA GLY A 1112 -25.85 25.89 14.65
C GLY A 1112 -25.74 26.77 15.90
N CYS A 1113 -25.63 28.10 15.76
CA CYS A 1113 -25.45 28.99 16.90
C CYS A 1113 -26.71 29.09 17.77
N ARG A 1114 -26.73 28.33 18.88
CA ARG A 1114 -27.84 28.31 19.84
C ARG A 1114 -28.12 29.68 20.47
N GLY A 1115 -27.08 30.47 20.70
CA GLY A 1115 -27.20 31.83 21.24
C GLY A 1115 -27.61 32.88 20.21
N LYS A 1116 -27.78 32.50 18.93
CA LYS A 1116 -28.02 33.43 17.80
C LYS A 1116 -27.04 34.61 17.79
N ALA A 1117 -25.81 34.32 18.18
CA ALA A 1117 -24.71 35.27 18.22
C ALA A 1117 -24.05 35.44 16.85
N ILE A 1118 -24.19 34.47 15.95
CA ILE A 1118 -23.58 34.50 14.61
C ILE A 1118 -24.66 34.87 13.58
N SER A 1119 -24.34 35.77 12.66
CA SER A 1119 -25.18 36.16 11.53
C SER A 1119 -24.39 36.05 10.22
N LEU A 1120 -25.06 35.79 9.10
CA LEU A 1120 -24.43 35.78 7.77
C LEU A 1120 -24.66 37.12 7.07
N ARG A 1121 -23.60 37.82 6.65
CA ARG A 1121 -23.72 39.07 5.88
C ARG A 1121 -24.41 38.79 4.54
N GLY A 1122 -25.42 39.59 4.18
CA GLY A 1122 -26.24 39.39 2.97
C GLY A 1122 -27.29 38.28 3.04
N PHE A 1123 -27.33 37.51 4.15
CA PHE A 1123 -28.32 36.47 4.42
C PHE A 1123 -28.71 36.47 5.91
N THR A 1124 -29.01 37.64 6.47
CA THR A 1124 -29.42 37.79 7.87
C THR A 1124 -30.81 37.18 8.10
N ASP A 1125 -31.12 36.80 9.34
CA ASP A 1125 -32.44 36.26 9.70
C ASP A 1125 -33.58 37.20 9.23
N THR A 1126 -33.41 38.52 9.35
CA THR A 1126 -34.39 39.51 8.86
C THR A 1126 -34.56 39.47 7.35
N GLN A 1127 -33.47 39.37 6.58
CA GLN A 1127 -33.52 39.29 5.12
C GLN A 1127 -34.24 38.02 4.65
N ILE A 1128 -33.96 36.88 5.28
CA ILE A 1128 -34.61 35.60 4.92
C ILE A 1128 -36.08 35.56 5.35
N LEU A 1129 -36.40 36.01 6.57
CA LEU A 1129 -37.78 36.00 7.06
C LEU A 1129 -38.68 36.92 6.24
N THR A 1130 -38.19 38.08 5.81
CA THR A 1130 -38.96 39.01 4.97
C THR A 1130 -39.18 38.46 3.56
N GLN A 1131 -38.17 37.77 3.00
CA GLN A 1131 -38.34 37.02 1.75
C GLN A 1131 -39.43 35.95 1.86
N LEU A 1132 -39.44 35.19 2.96
CA LEU A 1132 -40.43 34.14 3.20
C LEU A 1132 -41.83 34.71 3.43
N GLN A 1133 -41.95 35.81 4.18
CA GLN A 1133 -43.23 36.47 4.43
C GLN A 1133 -43.88 36.98 3.15
N ALA A 1134 -43.08 37.52 2.22
CA ALA A 1134 -43.57 37.92 0.90
C ALA A 1134 -44.14 36.73 0.11
N LEU A 1135 -43.46 35.58 0.14
CA LEU A 1135 -43.93 34.35 -0.52
C LEU A 1135 -45.19 33.77 0.15
N LEU A 1136 -45.30 33.89 1.48
CA LEU A 1136 -46.41 33.34 2.26
C LEU A 1136 -47.59 34.32 2.41
N GLN A 1137 -47.47 35.55 1.93
CA GLN A 1137 -48.46 36.63 2.05
C GLN A 1137 -48.90 36.89 3.51
N LEU A 1138 -47.96 36.81 4.47
CA LEU A 1138 -48.24 37.01 5.90
C LEU A 1138 -48.18 38.49 6.27
N GLU A 1139 -49.26 39.05 6.83
CA GLU A 1139 -49.25 40.40 7.44
C GLU A 1139 -48.54 40.36 8.81
N TRP A 1140 -47.71 41.36 9.11
CA TRP A 1140 -47.09 41.50 10.44
C TRP A 1140 -48.12 41.98 11.48
N ALA A 1141 -48.09 41.36 12.65
CA ALA A 1141 -48.75 41.87 13.87
C ALA A 1141 -47.92 42.99 14.53
#